data_AF-A0A913Z1W8-F1
#
_entry.id   AF-A0A913Z1W8-F1
#
_cell.length_a   1.000
_cell.length_b   1.000
_cell.length_c   1.000
_cell.angle_alpha   90.00
_cell.angle_beta   90.00
_cell.angle_gamma   90.00
#
_symmetry.space_group_name_H-M   'P 1'
#
loop_
_entity.id
_entity.type
_entity.pdbx_description
1 polymer ?
#
loop_
_entity_poly.entity_id
_entity_poly.type
_entity_poly.pdbx_seq_one_letter_code
_entity_poly.pdbx_strand_id
1 'polypeptide(L)'
;MTIDKGRGPPSPPLHVHVDEVTPVHVHIKKGAKKSATARAVEEKLKESKAQSNRSFGVGNLRPTASSKEPWVPAPGRSTKGKKFSWQAGTHSLEINPPERDTVHATMRMEDLDEDYDDARFGQYEKKIDSLMTEVGTLKTERKLERTKREAERAKEELDISKRLLENQEEEIIDYREELKMTERENEKLRRSVDVLRNDTDFSRAEKTLVSTERERLLKKLVEVELDAEAASKQVTQLRDAVHKLREEKRMSSHDSKILGKQRELLLQKLEDFERTNTTLRQMLRDQHKSEAKRDQTEEQRDVLLRKLTQSDAANQRLRVQTLEKDEEVQTLRDTLASEREQLRSVTDLQTSVAATRGHLQNQLRKREGDCNRMAVQLRQMENRLEQQQIEADHLQGLLTAAKGKAGADKEALKRATRVQKDRATRSEDAVEKLNMQLLETETRLADSAMVGDQWKARAEKLTKEKLQQETQNAALIRQMDDLEDKLKDAEMSSRVTADDLNHKLHGKSTELATFKLENDRLKSSLATVQDKLTFATSEVDQLKTSIHDYESLVGEYKTQHPFSYFKHRSRMSKSRREALDTSLQLEQEQQQRSRREQEAGKEMDILRNHLERRLQELEPLPEQLRNSEQKLLEATEKLLSQERRFSEQTKVISDLSTKVDHQAEQVEAMRDKWHTAQDENRSLASQMESFQRRLQEADDQNKELHAIIAKREETVHQNQLRIEDKTRENSSLSRQLEQAISDSRRLEEESREKAVQRERNAQARILDLEAQLNRVKGEIHQSKRAKEDAERKFNSQLYDLKDRLEQSHSTNRSMQNYVQFLKSSYANVFGDTSLSGSPLRGHTPLRT
;
A
#
# COMPACT_ATOMS: atom_id res chain seq x y z
N MET A 1 23.91 -1.67 -94.64
CA MET A 1 25.08 -0.80 -94.84
C MET A 1 26.02 -0.99 -93.66
N THR A 2 27.25 -1.44 -93.90
CA THR A 2 28.31 -1.57 -92.90
C THR A 2 29.27 -0.38 -93.03
N ILE A 3 29.64 0.24 -91.90
CA ILE A 3 30.78 1.16 -91.82
C ILE A 3 31.58 0.76 -90.58
N ASP A 4 32.73 0.15 -90.82
CA ASP A 4 33.75 -0.11 -89.81
C ASP A 4 34.77 1.03 -89.80
N LYS A 5 35.09 1.58 -88.63
CA LYS A 5 36.20 2.53 -88.43
C LYS A 5 36.76 2.52 -87.00
N GLY A 6 38.04 2.13 -86.90
CA GLY A 6 39.03 2.94 -86.19
C GLY A 6 39.28 2.63 -84.71
N ARG A 7 40.35 1.87 -84.44
CA ARG A 7 40.95 1.72 -83.10
C ARG A 7 42.31 2.44 -83.08
N GLY A 8 42.39 3.59 -82.42
CA GLY A 8 43.65 4.31 -82.19
C GLY A 8 44.46 3.76 -81.00
N PRO A 9 45.78 3.97 -80.95
CA PRO A 9 46.61 3.61 -79.80
C PRO A 9 46.43 4.60 -78.63
N PRO A 10 46.64 4.17 -77.37
CA PRO A 10 46.56 5.05 -76.21
C PRO A 10 47.84 5.87 -75.99
N SER A 11 47.69 7.09 -75.47
CA SER A 11 48.79 7.97 -75.04
C SER A 11 49.54 7.40 -73.82
N PRO A 12 50.84 7.71 -73.65
CA PRO A 12 51.58 7.35 -72.43
C PRO A 12 51.08 8.12 -71.18
N PRO A 13 51.20 7.56 -69.97
CA PRO A 13 50.68 8.18 -68.75
C PRO A 13 51.57 9.32 -68.24
N LEU A 14 50.95 10.49 -68.00
CA LEU A 14 51.54 11.60 -67.27
C LEU A 14 51.95 11.16 -65.86
N HIS A 15 53.23 11.33 -65.53
CA HIS A 15 53.73 11.20 -64.17
C HIS A 15 53.67 12.57 -63.49
N VAL A 16 53.20 12.60 -62.25
CA VAL A 16 53.14 13.81 -61.41
C VAL A 16 53.76 13.45 -60.06
N HIS A 17 54.86 14.10 -59.70
CA HIS A 17 55.45 13.98 -58.37
C HIS A 17 54.75 14.97 -57.42
N VAL A 18 54.46 14.52 -56.21
CA VAL A 18 53.81 15.28 -55.14
C VAL A 18 54.43 14.83 -53.82
N ASP A 19 54.80 15.78 -52.96
CA ASP A 19 55.46 15.48 -51.68
C ASP A 19 54.49 14.87 -50.67
N GLU A 20 55.01 13.99 -49.79
CA GLU A 20 54.27 13.00 -48.98
C GLU A 20 53.14 13.55 -48.07
N VAL A 21 53.08 14.86 -47.84
CA VAL A 21 52.14 15.51 -46.92
C VAL A 21 50.94 16.17 -47.65
N THR A 22 50.84 16.05 -48.98
CA THR A 22 49.77 16.70 -49.77
C THR A 22 48.69 15.69 -50.21
N PRO A 23 47.46 15.73 -49.67
CA PRO A 23 46.38 14.83 -50.08
C PRO A 23 45.81 15.19 -51.47
N VAL A 24 45.89 14.26 -52.43
CA VAL A 24 45.41 14.44 -53.80
C VAL A 24 44.10 13.67 -54.04
N HIS A 25 43.02 14.39 -54.37
CA HIS A 25 41.73 13.78 -54.70
C HIS A 25 41.53 13.59 -56.21
N VAL A 26 41.40 12.34 -56.67
CA VAL A 26 41.27 11.99 -58.10
C VAL A 26 39.88 11.43 -58.41
N HIS A 27 39.04 12.21 -59.09
CA HIS A 27 37.68 11.77 -59.49
C HIS A 27 37.69 10.90 -60.75
N ILE A 28 37.85 9.59 -60.60
CA ILE A 28 37.74 8.63 -61.71
C ILE A 28 36.27 8.37 -62.10
N LYS A 29 35.77 9.13 -63.08
CA LYS A 29 34.41 8.99 -63.62
C LYS A 29 34.28 7.72 -64.50
N LYS A 30 34.08 6.54 -63.88
CA LYS A 30 33.91 5.25 -64.55
C LYS A 30 32.67 5.21 -65.48
N GLY A 31 32.86 5.54 -66.75
CA GLY A 31 31.87 5.36 -67.82
C GLY A 31 31.70 3.89 -68.21
N ALA A 32 30.91 3.13 -67.44
CA ALA A 32 30.69 1.70 -67.69
C ALA A 32 29.80 1.44 -68.92
N LYS A 33 30.41 1.08 -70.05
CA LYS A 33 29.70 0.46 -71.18
C LYS A 33 29.23 -0.96 -70.79
N LYS A 34 27.96 -1.13 -70.42
CA LYS A 34 27.36 -2.45 -70.14
C LYS A 34 27.42 -3.34 -71.41
N SER A 35 27.74 -4.62 -71.24
CA SER A 35 27.69 -5.62 -72.32
C SER A 35 26.26 -5.88 -72.80
N ALA A 36 26.10 -6.25 -74.08
CA ALA A 36 24.81 -6.68 -74.63
C ALA A 36 24.25 -7.93 -73.92
N THR A 37 25.12 -8.84 -73.46
CA THR A 37 24.72 -10.03 -72.70
C THR A 37 23.99 -9.70 -71.39
N ALA A 38 24.33 -8.59 -70.72
CA ALA A 38 23.67 -8.19 -69.48
C ALA A 38 22.20 -7.77 -69.72
N ARG A 39 21.88 -7.17 -70.87
CA ARG A 39 20.50 -6.78 -71.20
C ARG A 39 19.59 -7.99 -71.42
N ALA A 40 20.06 -9.03 -72.09
CA ALA A 40 19.27 -10.25 -72.32
C ALA A 40 18.94 -11.00 -71.02
N VAL A 41 19.81 -10.92 -70.01
CA VAL A 41 19.53 -11.45 -68.66
C VAL A 41 18.54 -10.56 -67.90
N GLU A 42 18.74 -9.23 -67.93
CA GLU A 42 17.86 -8.22 -67.30
C GLU A 42 16.43 -8.19 -67.91
N GLU A 43 16.26 -8.67 -69.14
CA GLU A 43 14.99 -8.88 -69.83
C GLU A 43 14.30 -10.18 -69.38
N LYS A 44 15.01 -11.32 -69.38
CA LYS A 44 14.49 -12.59 -68.84
C LYS A 44 14.12 -12.53 -67.34
N LEU A 45 14.85 -11.74 -66.54
CA LEU A 45 14.56 -11.56 -65.12
C LEU A 45 13.20 -10.88 -64.85
N LYS A 46 12.62 -10.22 -65.86
CA LYS A 46 11.27 -9.63 -65.79
C LYS A 46 10.18 -10.61 -66.18
N GLU A 47 10.47 -11.56 -67.08
CA GLU A 47 9.53 -12.61 -67.47
C GLU A 47 9.39 -13.67 -66.37
N SER A 48 10.48 -14.10 -65.73
CA SER A 48 10.42 -15.10 -64.64
C SER A 48 9.61 -14.61 -63.43
N LYS A 49 9.81 -13.35 -63.02
CA LYS A 49 9.05 -12.71 -61.93
C LYS A 49 7.56 -12.50 -62.25
N ALA A 50 7.11 -12.74 -63.49
CA ALA A 50 5.69 -12.72 -63.87
C ALA A 50 4.97 -14.08 -63.76
N GLN A 51 5.71 -15.19 -63.64
CA GLN A 51 5.12 -16.55 -63.62
C GLN A 51 5.03 -17.21 -62.24
N SER A 52 5.87 -16.80 -61.28
CA SER A 52 5.99 -17.45 -59.95
C SER A 52 4.80 -17.25 -58.99
N ASN A 53 3.66 -16.69 -59.42
CA ASN A 53 2.61 -16.25 -58.50
C ASN A 53 1.18 -16.59 -58.99
N ARG A 54 0.83 -17.88 -59.00
CA ARG A 54 -0.55 -18.39 -59.16
C ARG A 54 -0.78 -19.60 -58.27
N SER A 55 -1.93 -19.62 -57.57
CA SER A 55 -2.32 -20.54 -56.47
C SER A 55 -1.40 -20.46 -55.24
N PHE A 56 -1.83 -20.11 -54.03
CA PHE A 56 -3.12 -19.60 -53.50
C PHE A 56 -2.83 -18.58 -52.37
N GLY A 57 -3.74 -17.72 -51.91
CA GLY A 57 -5.12 -17.45 -52.33
C GLY A 57 -5.91 -16.72 -51.22
N VAL A 58 -6.86 -15.84 -51.59
CA VAL A 58 -7.55 -14.86 -50.69
C VAL A 58 -6.60 -13.77 -50.15
N GLY A 59 -6.90 -12.47 -50.19
CA GLY A 59 -8.04 -11.76 -50.81
C GLY A 59 -7.81 -10.24 -50.77
N ASN A 60 -8.49 -9.51 -51.66
CA ASN A 60 -8.54 -8.04 -51.83
C ASN A 60 -7.72 -7.13 -50.89
N LEU A 61 -6.87 -6.26 -51.47
CA LEU A 61 -7.17 -4.81 -51.55
C LEU A 61 -6.27 -4.10 -52.58
N ARG A 62 -6.68 -2.88 -52.97
CA ARG A 62 -6.12 -2.12 -54.10
C ARG A 62 -5.07 -1.10 -53.63
N PRO A 63 -3.85 -1.07 -54.19
CA PRO A 63 -2.84 -0.08 -53.82
C PRO A 63 -3.16 1.29 -54.44
N THR A 64 -3.08 2.34 -53.61
CA THR A 64 -3.06 3.75 -54.06
C THR A 64 -1.79 4.42 -53.56
N ALA A 65 -1.15 5.22 -54.43
CA ALA A 65 0.14 5.82 -54.11
C ALA A 65 -0.01 7.10 -53.27
N SER A 66 0.70 7.17 -52.14
CA SER A 66 1.15 8.46 -51.59
C SER A 66 2.32 8.26 -50.61
N SER A 67 3.53 8.57 -51.04
CA SER A 67 4.64 8.90 -50.14
C SER A 67 4.54 10.38 -49.80
N LYS A 68 4.16 10.71 -48.56
CA LYS A 68 4.26 12.07 -48.01
C LYS A 68 5.08 12.06 -46.72
N GLU A 69 6.05 12.96 -46.68
CA GLU A 69 6.97 13.15 -45.56
C GLU A 69 6.24 13.77 -44.34
N PRO A 70 6.68 13.49 -43.10
CA PRO A 70 6.15 14.15 -41.91
C PRO A 70 6.47 15.65 -41.91
N TRP A 71 5.43 16.47 -41.99
CA TRP A 71 5.52 17.94 -42.00
C TRP A 71 5.99 18.50 -40.65
N VAL A 72 6.99 19.39 -40.68
CA VAL A 72 7.48 20.13 -39.50
C VAL A 72 6.79 21.50 -39.41
N PRO A 73 6.09 21.82 -38.30
CA PRO A 73 5.46 23.13 -38.13
C PRO A 73 6.46 24.22 -37.73
N ALA A 74 6.31 25.41 -38.30
CA ALA A 74 7.10 26.59 -37.95
C ALA A 74 6.64 27.25 -36.62
N PRO A 75 7.53 27.96 -35.90
CA PRO A 75 7.21 28.52 -34.58
C PRO A 75 6.27 29.75 -34.66
N GLY A 76 4.96 29.49 -34.48
CA GLY A 76 3.93 30.52 -34.34
C GLY A 76 3.94 31.23 -32.97
N ARG A 77 3.55 32.52 -32.94
CA ARG A 77 3.55 33.35 -31.72
C ARG A 77 2.23 33.27 -30.94
N SER A 78 2.35 33.27 -29.61
CA SER A 78 1.37 33.77 -28.63
C SER A 78 0.01 33.09 -28.49
N THR A 79 -0.31 32.60 -27.29
CA THR A 79 -1.47 33.09 -26.51
C THR A 79 -1.38 32.66 -25.04
N LYS A 80 -2.25 33.23 -24.18
CA LYS A 80 -2.16 33.10 -22.72
C LYS A 80 -2.99 31.92 -22.17
N GLY A 81 -2.40 31.19 -21.22
CA GLY A 81 -3.11 30.76 -20.00
C GLY A 81 -4.06 29.56 -20.07
N LYS A 82 -3.52 28.35 -19.85
CA LYS A 82 -4.16 27.31 -19.04
C LYS A 82 -3.09 26.39 -18.44
N LYS A 83 -3.33 25.86 -17.23
CA LYS A 83 -2.40 24.94 -16.55
C LYS A 83 -2.52 23.54 -17.18
N PHE A 84 -1.39 22.93 -17.50
CA PHE A 84 -1.25 21.49 -17.68
C PHE A 84 -0.17 20.99 -16.72
N SER A 85 -0.53 20.03 -15.87
CA SER A 85 0.39 19.38 -14.93
C SER A 85 0.86 18.06 -15.51
N TRP A 86 2.16 17.94 -15.80
CA TRP A 86 2.79 16.65 -16.06
C TRP A 86 3.11 15.98 -14.73
N GLN A 87 2.58 14.77 -14.51
CA GLN A 87 3.04 13.88 -13.45
C GLN A 87 3.90 12.77 -14.07
N ALA A 88 5.18 12.77 -13.76
CA ALA A 88 6.08 11.64 -13.93
C ALA A 88 6.53 11.18 -12.53
N GLY A 89 6.60 9.88 -12.30
CA GLY A 89 6.62 9.30 -10.95
C GLY A 89 7.96 9.36 -10.20
N THR A 90 8.43 10.56 -9.81
CA THR A 90 9.33 10.78 -8.66
C THR A 90 9.32 12.28 -8.27
N HIS A 91 9.58 12.58 -6.99
CA HIS A 91 9.55 13.92 -6.37
C HIS A 91 8.14 14.52 -6.18
N SER A 92 7.63 14.43 -4.94
CA SER A 92 6.58 15.34 -4.47
C SER A 92 7.20 16.68 -4.06
N LEU A 93 6.52 17.78 -4.38
CA LEU A 93 6.81 19.11 -3.84
C LEU A 93 5.54 19.63 -3.16
N GLU A 94 5.46 19.46 -1.85
CA GLU A 94 4.41 20.06 -1.02
C GLU A 94 4.66 21.56 -0.90
N ILE A 95 3.95 22.36 -1.70
CA ILE A 95 3.92 23.82 -1.55
C ILE A 95 2.88 24.15 -0.49
N ASN A 96 3.29 24.15 0.77
CA ASN A 96 2.51 24.82 1.82
C ASN A 96 2.39 26.31 1.46
N PRO A 97 1.19 26.91 1.49
CA PRO A 97 1.06 28.36 1.38
C PRO A 97 1.68 29.01 2.62
N PRO A 98 2.55 30.02 2.48
CA PRO A 98 3.03 30.79 3.63
C PRO A 98 1.85 31.50 4.29
N GLU A 99 1.87 31.53 5.63
CA GLU A 99 0.80 32.13 6.43
C GLU A 99 0.70 33.65 6.21
N ARG A 100 -0.52 34.19 6.37
CA ARG A 100 -0.80 35.61 6.20
C ARG A 100 -0.45 36.38 7.47
N ASP A 101 0.82 36.69 7.70
CA ASP A 101 1.21 37.76 8.63
C ASP A 101 2.55 38.42 8.28
N THR A 102 2.53 39.29 7.28
CA THR A 102 3.60 40.28 7.03
C THR A 102 2.97 41.68 6.89
N VAL A 103 2.56 42.24 8.02
CA VAL A 103 2.21 43.67 8.13
C VAL A 103 3.46 44.52 7.87
N HIS A 104 3.28 45.75 7.38
CA HIS A 104 4.36 46.59 6.90
C HIS A 104 5.40 46.93 7.99
N ALA A 105 6.68 46.83 7.65
CA ALA A 105 7.79 47.39 8.41
C ALA A 105 8.63 48.28 7.46
N THR A 106 8.76 49.56 7.81
CA THR A 106 9.48 50.57 7.03
C THR A 106 11.00 50.38 7.14
N MET A 107 11.74 50.66 6.07
CA MET A 107 13.21 50.83 6.14
C MET A 107 13.59 51.78 7.28
N ARG A 108 14.67 51.45 7.99
CA ARG A 108 15.27 52.31 9.03
C ARG A 108 16.73 52.54 8.72
N MET A 109 17.30 53.66 9.15
CA MET A 109 18.73 53.97 8.96
C MET A 109 19.59 53.25 10.02
N GLU A 110 19.30 51.98 10.23
CA GLU A 110 20.00 51.03 11.11
C GLU A 110 20.61 49.89 10.27
N ASP A 111 20.21 49.75 9.00
CA ASP A 111 20.72 48.76 8.02
C ASP A 111 22.09 49.16 7.38
N LEU A 112 23.01 49.77 8.14
CA LEU A 112 24.31 50.29 7.65
C LEU A 112 25.53 49.79 8.45
N ASP A 113 25.49 48.54 8.90
CA ASP A 113 26.66 47.82 9.43
C ASP A 113 27.38 47.06 8.30
N GLU A 114 28.58 47.52 7.91
CA GLU A 114 29.33 47.00 6.74
C GLU A 114 29.74 45.51 6.86
N ASP A 115 29.82 44.97 8.08
CA ASP A 115 30.19 43.57 8.37
C ASP A 115 29.15 42.52 7.89
N TYR A 116 27.89 42.91 7.63
CA TYR A 116 26.84 41.95 7.24
C TYR A 116 26.84 41.58 5.75
N ASP A 117 27.45 42.38 4.87
CA ASP A 117 27.40 42.14 3.43
C ASP A 117 28.51 41.21 2.92
N ASP A 118 29.69 41.18 3.54
CA ASP A 118 30.78 40.26 3.13
C ASP A 118 30.37 38.78 3.32
N ALA A 119 29.69 38.48 4.43
CA ALA A 119 29.06 37.17 4.68
C ALA A 119 27.93 36.83 3.67
N ARG A 120 27.36 37.84 3.00
CA ARG A 120 26.34 37.69 1.94
C ARG A 120 27.01 37.49 0.57
N PHE A 121 28.06 38.25 0.25
CA PHE A 121 28.89 38.07 -0.95
C PHE A 121 29.52 36.67 -0.96
N GLY A 122 30.14 36.22 0.13
CA GLY A 122 30.69 34.87 0.24
C GLY A 122 29.65 33.73 0.15
N GLN A 123 28.35 34.01 0.32
CA GLN A 123 27.27 33.06 -0.01
C GLN A 123 26.89 33.11 -1.50
N TYR A 124 26.89 34.30 -2.12
CA TYR A 124 26.67 34.43 -3.56
C TYR A 124 27.81 33.82 -4.38
N GLU A 125 29.07 34.01 -3.99
CA GLU A 125 30.23 33.37 -4.64
C GLU A 125 30.14 31.84 -4.60
N LYS A 126 29.95 31.25 -3.42
CA LYS A 126 29.76 29.78 -3.29
C LYS A 126 28.58 29.26 -4.12
N LYS A 127 27.53 30.06 -4.28
CA LYS A 127 26.38 29.73 -5.14
C LYS A 127 26.70 29.87 -6.62
N ILE A 128 27.52 30.86 -7.01
CA ILE A 128 28.04 31.03 -8.37
C ILE A 128 28.98 29.86 -8.72
N ASP A 129 29.90 29.47 -7.84
CA ASP A 129 30.80 28.33 -8.06
C ASP A 129 30.04 27.00 -8.18
N SER A 130 29.03 26.79 -7.33
CA SER A 130 28.14 25.64 -7.43
C SER A 130 27.40 25.61 -8.78
N LEU A 131 26.85 26.75 -9.21
CA LEU A 131 26.15 26.87 -10.50
C LEU A 131 27.10 26.76 -11.70
N MET A 132 28.33 27.26 -11.61
CA MET A 132 29.35 27.13 -12.64
C MET A 132 29.83 25.68 -12.77
N THR A 133 29.92 24.96 -11.65
CA THR A 133 30.20 23.52 -11.62
C THR A 133 29.05 22.72 -12.25
N GLU A 134 27.80 23.03 -11.87
CA GLU A 134 26.59 22.39 -12.40
C GLU A 134 26.40 22.68 -13.91
N VAL A 135 26.62 23.92 -14.36
CA VAL A 135 26.64 24.27 -15.78
C VAL A 135 27.81 23.56 -16.50
N GLY A 136 28.93 23.32 -15.82
CA GLY A 136 30.03 22.49 -16.30
C GLY A 136 29.63 21.03 -16.53
N THR A 137 29.00 20.38 -15.54
CA THR A 137 28.53 18.99 -15.64
C THR A 137 27.42 18.87 -16.69
N LEU A 138 26.40 19.73 -16.68
CA LEU A 138 25.34 19.75 -17.69
C LEU A 138 25.88 19.99 -19.11
N LYS A 139 26.96 20.77 -19.27
CA LYS A 139 27.63 21.01 -20.56
C LYS A 139 28.49 19.84 -21.03
N THR A 140 29.01 19.01 -20.13
CA THR A 140 29.71 17.76 -20.47
C THR A 140 28.70 16.64 -20.76
N GLU A 141 27.65 16.50 -19.96
CA GLU A 141 26.53 15.58 -20.19
C GLU A 141 25.84 15.85 -21.54
N ARG A 142 25.50 17.10 -21.84
CA ARG A 142 24.88 17.49 -23.13
C ARG A 142 25.82 17.30 -24.33
N LYS A 143 27.14 17.22 -24.13
CA LYS A 143 28.11 16.80 -25.16
C LYS A 143 28.09 15.29 -25.32
N LEU A 144 28.20 14.53 -24.22
CA LEU A 144 28.17 13.07 -24.21
C LEU A 144 26.91 12.53 -24.88
N GLU A 145 25.75 13.11 -24.56
CA GLU A 145 24.44 12.75 -25.11
C GLU A 145 24.27 13.11 -26.60
N ARG A 146 25.09 14.04 -27.13
CA ARG A 146 25.17 14.28 -28.59
C ARG A 146 26.05 13.22 -29.25
N THR A 147 27.26 13.01 -28.75
CA THR A 147 28.18 11.98 -29.29
C THR A 147 27.58 10.58 -29.22
N LYS A 148 26.76 10.30 -28.20
CA LYS A 148 26.00 9.05 -28.06
C LYS A 148 24.99 8.87 -29.20
N ARG A 149 24.17 9.90 -29.49
CA ARG A 149 23.20 9.87 -30.61
C ARG A 149 23.87 9.86 -31.99
N GLU A 150 25.04 10.46 -32.11
CA GLU A 150 25.85 10.41 -33.34
C GLU A 150 26.44 8.99 -33.55
N ALA A 151 26.92 8.34 -32.48
CA ALA A 151 27.35 6.94 -32.52
C ALA A 151 26.20 5.95 -32.73
N GLU A 152 25.02 6.21 -32.17
CA GLU A 152 23.81 5.41 -32.38
C GLU A 152 23.40 5.42 -33.88
N ARG A 153 23.35 6.61 -34.51
CA ARG A 153 23.10 6.72 -35.97
C ARG A 153 24.17 6.05 -36.81
N ALA A 154 25.45 6.26 -36.49
CA ALA A 154 26.55 5.62 -37.24
C ALA A 154 26.48 4.09 -37.14
N LYS A 155 25.97 3.54 -36.02
CA LYS A 155 25.67 2.12 -35.88
C LYS A 155 24.46 1.69 -36.72
N GLU A 156 23.37 2.46 -36.73
CA GLU A 156 22.20 2.19 -37.58
C GLU A 156 22.56 2.19 -39.08
N GLU A 157 23.33 3.16 -39.55
CA GLU A 157 23.86 3.23 -40.92
C GLU A 157 24.76 2.04 -41.25
N LEU A 158 25.65 1.65 -40.32
CA LEU A 158 26.51 0.48 -40.48
C LEU A 158 25.70 -0.84 -40.53
N ASP A 159 24.69 -1.00 -39.68
CA ASP A 159 23.86 -2.20 -39.64
C ASP A 159 22.91 -2.29 -40.85
N ILE A 160 22.50 -1.15 -41.45
CA ILE A 160 21.85 -1.10 -42.77
C ILE A 160 22.84 -1.51 -43.88
N SER A 161 24.08 -1.01 -43.84
CA SER A 161 25.10 -1.35 -44.84
C SER A 161 25.53 -2.82 -44.79
N LYS A 162 25.53 -3.46 -43.61
CA LYS A 162 25.77 -4.90 -43.48
C LYS A 162 24.68 -5.71 -44.16
N ARG A 163 23.40 -5.45 -43.85
CA ARG A 163 22.26 -6.15 -44.46
C ARG A 163 22.26 -6.03 -45.98
N LEU A 164 22.67 -4.88 -46.53
CA LEU A 164 22.78 -4.71 -47.97
C LEU A 164 23.90 -5.56 -48.60
N LEU A 165 25.00 -5.78 -47.88
CA LEU A 165 26.09 -6.68 -48.31
C LEU A 165 25.71 -8.15 -48.12
N GLU A 166 25.12 -8.52 -46.99
CA GLU A 166 24.59 -9.85 -46.68
C GLU A 166 23.61 -10.30 -47.78
N ASN A 167 22.62 -9.47 -48.14
CA ASN A 167 21.70 -9.74 -49.25
C ASN A 167 22.42 -9.88 -50.63
N GLN A 168 23.52 -9.15 -50.86
CA GLN A 168 24.29 -9.26 -52.11
C GLN A 168 25.17 -10.51 -52.16
N GLU A 169 25.66 -10.97 -51.01
CA GLU A 169 26.37 -12.25 -50.90
C GLU A 169 25.40 -13.42 -51.09
N GLU A 170 24.17 -13.33 -50.56
CA GLU A 170 23.07 -14.28 -50.83
C GLU A 170 22.71 -14.35 -52.32
N GLU A 171 22.44 -13.21 -52.99
CA GLU A 171 22.17 -13.20 -54.44
C GLU A 171 23.33 -13.83 -55.26
N ILE A 172 24.58 -13.60 -54.87
CA ILE A 172 25.75 -14.19 -55.54
C ILE A 172 25.87 -15.70 -55.28
N ILE A 173 25.45 -16.19 -54.11
CA ILE A 173 25.35 -17.62 -53.82
C ILE A 173 24.27 -18.25 -54.71
N ASP A 174 23.07 -17.68 -54.76
CA ASP A 174 21.95 -18.18 -55.58
C ASP A 174 22.33 -18.31 -57.07
N TYR A 175 22.87 -17.25 -57.69
CA TYR A 175 23.32 -17.32 -59.09
C TYR A 175 24.42 -18.37 -59.32
N ARG A 176 25.25 -18.65 -58.30
CA ARG A 176 26.29 -19.68 -58.35
C ARG A 176 25.72 -21.08 -58.16
N GLU A 177 24.60 -21.24 -57.46
CA GLU A 177 23.83 -22.49 -57.35
C GLU A 177 23.10 -22.77 -58.67
N GLU A 178 22.37 -21.79 -59.23
CA GLU A 178 21.70 -21.88 -60.53
C GLU A 178 22.67 -22.29 -61.65
N LEU A 179 23.83 -21.63 -61.75
CA LEU A 179 24.83 -21.92 -62.76
C LEU A 179 25.29 -23.39 -62.69
N LYS A 180 25.68 -23.89 -61.50
CA LYS A 180 26.07 -25.30 -61.29
C LYS A 180 24.96 -26.26 -61.71
N MET A 181 23.69 -25.91 -61.51
CA MET A 181 22.56 -26.76 -61.92
C MET A 181 22.44 -26.82 -63.45
N THR A 182 22.49 -25.68 -64.14
CA THR A 182 22.44 -25.65 -65.62
C THR A 182 23.66 -26.32 -66.27
N GLU A 183 24.84 -26.28 -65.64
CA GLU A 183 26.03 -27.01 -66.06
C GLU A 183 25.82 -28.53 -65.96
N ARG A 184 25.36 -29.03 -64.80
CA ARG A 184 25.06 -30.45 -64.58
C ARG A 184 24.00 -30.99 -65.55
N GLU A 185 23.01 -30.17 -65.91
CA GLU A 185 21.99 -30.54 -66.91
C GLU A 185 22.58 -30.62 -68.33
N ASN A 186 23.42 -29.67 -68.71
CA ASN A 186 24.14 -29.72 -69.98
C ASN A 186 25.02 -30.99 -70.09
N GLU A 187 25.71 -31.39 -69.02
CA GLU A 187 26.47 -32.63 -69.03
C GLU A 187 25.58 -33.89 -69.17
N LYS A 188 24.46 -33.94 -68.45
CA LYS A 188 23.48 -35.06 -68.55
C LYS A 188 22.96 -35.20 -69.98
N LEU A 189 22.60 -34.08 -70.61
CA LEU A 189 22.11 -34.05 -71.99
C LEU A 189 23.17 -34.55 -72.98
N ARG A 190 24.43 -34.11 -72.86
CA ARG A 190 25.55 -34.62 -73.69
C ARG A 190 25.72 -36.12 -73.56
N ARG A 191 25.84 -36.63 -72.33
CA ARG A 191 25.95 -38.07 -72.05
C ARG A 191 24.79 -38.87 -72.66
N SER A 192 23.57 -38.34 -72.61
CA SER A 192 22.39 -38.99 -73.22
C SER A 192 22.47 -39.06 -74.75
N VAL A 193 22.99 -38.01 -75.42
CA VAL A 193 23.17 -38.00 -76.88
C VAL A 193 24.27 -38.98 -77.31
N ASP A 194 25.37 -39.05 -76.57
CA ASP A 194 26.47 -39.98 -76.86
C ASP A 194 26.03 -41.46 -76.72
N VAL A 195 25.24 -41.80 -75.70
CA VAL A 195 24.67 -43.16 -75.55
C VAL A 195 23.73 -43.51 -76.70
N LEU A 196 22.75 -42.66 -77.00
CA LEU A 196 21.79 -42.90 -78.10
C LEU A 196 22.50 -43.09 -79.46
N ARG A 197 23.57 -42.34 -79.71
CA ARG A 197 24.40 -42.50 -80.91
C ARG A 197 25.05 -43.89 -80.95
N ASN A 198 25.73 -44.29 -79.87
CA ASN A 198 26.44 -45.57 -79.81
C ASN A 198 25.49 -46.76 -80.03
N ASP A 199 24.28 -46.71 -79.46
CA ASP A 199 23.26 -47.74 -79.66
C ASP A 199 22.82 -47.83 -81.13
N THR A 200 22.64 -46.69 -81.81
CA THR A 200 22.29 -46.68 -83.25
C THR A 200 23.43 -47.17 -84.15
N ASP A 201 24.68 -46.84 -83.83
CA ASP A 201 25.85 -47.32 -84.59
C ASP A 201 26.06 -48.84 -84.39
N PHE A 202 25.85 -49.36 -83.17
CA PHE A 202 25.91 -50.80 -82.88
C PHE A 202 24.80 -51.59 -83.60
N SER A 203 23.54 -51.19 -83.47
CA SER A 203 22.41 -51.87 -84.10
C SER A 203 22.50 -51.86 -85.64
N ARG A 204 23.11 -50.81 -86.21
CA ARG A 204 23.42 -50.73 -87.64
C ARG A 204 24.48 -51.75 -88.06
N ALA A 205 25.54 -51.91 -87.27
CA ALA A 205 26.60 -52.87 -87.54
C ALA A 205 26.11 -54.34 -87.48
N GLU A 206 25.33 -54.68 -86.45
CA GLU A 206 24.69 -56.00 -86.31
C GLU A 206 23.82 -56.32 -87.53
N LYS A 207 22.96 -55.38 -87.94
CA LYS A 207 22.08 -55.54 -89.10
C LYS A 207 22.86 -55.76 -90.41
N THR A 208 24.00 -55.11 -90.59
CA THR A 208 24.86 -55.35 -91.75
C THR A 208 25.52 -56.72 -91.73
N LEU A 209 25.98 -57.19 -90.57
CA LEU A 209 26.60 -58.52 -90.43
C LEU A 209 25.62 -59.62 -90.83
N VAL A 210 24.41 -59.60 -90.26
CA VAL A 210 23.34 -60.59 -90.54
C VAL A 210 22.95 -60.60 -92.03
N SER A 211 22.94 -59.45 -92.72
CA SER A 211 22.71 -59.41 -94.17
C SER A 211 23.81 -60.16 -94.93
N THR A 212 25.09 -59.85 -94.65
CA THR A 212 26.23 -60.49 -95.34
C THR A 212 26.34 -61.99 -95.08
N GLU A 213 26.00 -62.48 -93.88
CA GLU A 213 25.94 -63.92 -93.59
C GLU A 213 24.84 -64.63 -94.41
N ARG A 214 23.65 -64.03 -94.47
CA ARG A 214 22.52 -64.53 -95.26
C ARG A 214 22.84 -64.55 -96.75
N GLU A 215 23.43 -63.48 -97.28
CA GLU A 215 23.85 -63.39 -98.68
C GLU A 215 24.91 -64.46 -99.02
N ARG A 216 25.87 -64.70 -98.12
CA ARG A 216 26.89 -65.75 -98.27
C ARG A 216 26.28 -67.16 -98.27
N LEU A 217 25.31 -67.43 -97.40
CA LEU A 217 24.57 -68.71 -97.37
C LEU A 217 23.74 -68.91 -98.64
N LEU A 218 22.99 -67.88 -99.08
CA LEU A 218 22.20 -67.92 -100.33
C LEU A 218 23.10 -68.16 -101.56
N LYS A 219 24.25 -67.49 -101.64
CA LYS A 219 25.22 -67.72 -102.73
C LYS A 219 25.72 -69.17 -102.74
N LYS A 220 26.06 -69.74 -101.58
CA LYS A 220 26.51 -71.14 -101.50
C LYS A 220 25.40 -72.13 -101.84
N LEU A 221 24.14 -71.83 -101.51
CA LEU A 221 22.97 -72.62 -101.92
C LEU A 221 22.85 -72.65 -103.46
N VAL A 222 22.89 -71.49 -104.11
CA VAL A 222 22.83 -71.40 -105.59
C VAL A 222 24.01 -72.11 -106.25
N GLU A 223 25.23 -72.05 -105.68
CA GLU A 223 26.37 -72.84 -106.17
C GLU A 223 26.10 -74.35 -106.09
N VAL A 224 25.48 -74.85 -105.01
CA VAL A 224 25.10 -76.27 -104.87
C VAL A 224 23.99 -76.66 -105.85
N GLU A 225 23.01 -75.79 -106.09
CA GLU A 225 21.94 -76.01 -107.08
C GLU A 225 22.50 -76.08 -108.51
N LEU A 226 23.47 -75.22 -108.86
CA LEU A 226 24.13 -75.23 -110.17
C LEU A 226 24.99 -76.49 -110.37
N ASP A 227 25.75 -76.92 -109.36
CA ASP A 227 26.53 -78.17 -109.44
C ASP A 227 25.63 -79.41 -109.49
N ALA A 228 24.54 -79.43 -108.71
CA ALA A 228 23.54 -80.50 -108.75
C ALA A 228 22.89 -80.62 -110.12
N GLU A 229 22.52 -79.50 -110.72
CA GLU A 229 21.91 -79.43 -112.05
C GLU A 229 22.92 -79.80 -113.16
N ALA A 230 24.20 -79.43 -113.00
CA ALA A 230 25.26 -79.84 -113.92
C ALA A 230 25.55 -81.36 -113.82
N ALA A 231 25.54 -81.93 -112.63
CA ALA A 231 25.63 -83.39 -112.42
C ALA A 231 24.39 -84.11 -112.98
N SER A 232 23.19 -83.59 -112.73
CA SER A 232 21.92 -84.10 -113.27
C SER A 232 21.93 -84.14 -114.80
N LYS A 233 22.34 -83.04 -115.45
CA LYS A 233 22.56 -82.98 -116.91
C LYS A 233 23.62 -83.96 -117.41
N GLN A 234 24.66 -84.24 -116.63
CA GLN A 234 25.66 -85.23 -117.01
C GLN A 234 25.15 -86.68 -116.84
N VAL A 235 24.28 -86.95 -115.87
CA VAL A 235 23.56 -88.23 -115.72
C VAL A 235 22.62 -88.48 -116.90
N THR A 236 21.87 -87.48 -117.36
CA THR A 236 20.99 -87.66 -118.54
C THR A 236 21.82 -87.87 -119.81
N GLN A 237 22.85 -87.07 -120.07
CA GLN A 237 23.72 -87.27 -121.23
C GLN A 237 24.41 -88.64 -121.26
N LEU A 238 24.87 -89.14 -120.11
CA LEU A 238 25.45 -90.48 -120.00
C LEU A 238 24.39 -91.57 -120.23
N ARG A 239 23.18 -91.39 -119.68
CA ARG A 239 22.03 -92.31 -119.90
C ARG A 239 21.67 -92.38 -121.39
N ASP A 240 21.60 -91.24 -122.08
CA ASP A 240 21.22 -91.15 -123.49
C ASP A 240 22.29 -91.76 -124.40
N ALA A 241 23.57 -91.60 -124.07
CA ALA A 241 24.67 -92.27 -124.76
C ALA A 241 24.63 -93.80 -124.54
N VAL A 242 24.40 -94.26 -123.31
CA VAL A 242 24.20 -95.69 -123.01
C VAL A 242 22.97 -96.24 -123.74
N HIS A 243 21.90 -95.45 -123.93
CA HIS A 243 20.72 -95.87 -124.68
C HIS A 243 21.03 -96.12 -126.16
N LYS A 244 21.70 -95.17 -126.83
CA LYS A 244 22.10 -95.29 -128.24
C LYS A 244 23.01 -96.50 -128.47
N LEU A 245 24.03 -96.67 -127.62
CA LEU A 245 24.97 -97.79 -127.70
C LEU A 245 24.29 -99.16 -127.43
N ARG A 246 23.17 -99.17 -126.71
CA ARG A 246 22.33 -100.37 -126.51
C ARG A 246 21.48 -100.71 -127.74
N GLU A 247 21.12 -99.72 -128.56
CA GLU A 247 20.36 -99.89 -129.80
C GLU A 247 21.25 -100.40 -130.95
N GLU A 248 22.49 -99.90 -131.04
CA GLU A 248 23.45 -100.20 -132.12
C GLU A 248 24.09 -101.60 -132.02
N LYS A 249 23.97 -102.29 -130.87
CA LYS A 249 24.37 -103.70 -130.61
C LYS A 249 25.85 -104.08 -130.82
N ARG A 250 26.72 -103.17 -131.29
CA ARG A 250 28.18 -103.39 -131.40
C ARG A 250 28.96 -102.14 -130.98
N MET A 251 29.71 -102.25 -129.87
CA MET A 251 30.58 -101.21 -129.35
C MET A 251 31.87 -101.05 -130.19
N SER A 252 32.18 -99.83 -130.63
CA SER A 252 33.50 -99.47 -131.16
C SER A 252 34.49 -99.11 -130.04
N SER A 253 35.79 -99.19 -130.36
CA SER A 253 36.85 -98.63 -129.51
C SER A 253 36.73 -97.11 -129.35
N HIS A 254 36.08 -96.43 -130.31
CA HIS A 254 35.77 -95.00 -130.19
C HIS A 254 34.71 -94.75 -129.12
N ASP A 255 33.62 -95.50 -129.15
CA ASP A 255 32.47 -95.34 -128.25
C ASP A 255 32.84 -95.68 -126.80
N SER A 256 33.67 -96.71 -126.61
CA SER A 256 34.24 -97.04 -125.30
C SER A 256 35.05 -95.87 -124.70
N LYS A 257 35.75 -95.09 -125.55
CA LYS A 257 36.48 -93.88 -125.12
C LYS A 257 35.56 -92.68 -124.87
N ILE A 258 34.46 -92.55 -125.63
CA ILE A 258 33.42 -91.53 -125.35
C ILE A 258 32.74 -91.83 -124.01
N LEU A 259 32.32 -93.08 -123.80
CA LEU A 259 31.65 -93.53 -122.58
C LEU A 259 32.58 -93.42 -121.35
N GLY A 260 33.88 -93.72 -121.52
CA GLY A 260 34.91 -93.46 -120.51
C GLY A 260 34.97 -91.98 -120.12
N LYS A 261 35.11 -91.07 -121.10
CA LYS A 261 35.12 -89.62 -120.86
C LYS A 261 33.83 -89.08 -120.23
N GLN A 262 32.67 -89.57 -120.63
CA GLN A 262 31.39 -89.18 -120.01
C GLN A 262 31.25 -89.69 -118.57
N ARG A 263 31.79 -90.89 -118.27
CA ARG A 263 31.88 -91.41 -116.90
C ARG A 263 32.84 -90.57 -116.04
N GLU A 264 34.01 -90.22 -116.57
CA GLU A 264 34.99 -89.34 -115.91
C GLU A 264 34.38 -87.96 -115.62
N LEU A 265 33.71 -87.36 -116.60
CA LEU A 265 33.02 -86.07 -116.45
C LEU A 265 31.84 -86.14 -115.47
N LEU A 266 31.10 -87.26 -115.42
CA LEU A 266 30.06 -87.47 -114.41
C LEU A 266 30.66 -87.57 -113.00
N LEU A 267 31.75 -88.35 -112.84
CA LEU A 267 32.44 -88.46 -111.55
C LEU A 267 32.96 -87.10 -111.08
N GLN A 268 33.55 -86.30 -111.98
CA GLN A 268 33.96 -84.93 -111.68
C GLN A 268 32.77 -84.06 -111.24
N LYS A 269 31.64 -84.12 -111.95
CA LYS A 269 30.45 -83.31 -111.61
C LYS A 269 29.76 -83.73 -110.31
N LEU A 270 29.79 -85.02 -109.98
CA LEU A 270 29.35 -85.52 -108.68
C LEU A 270 30.32 -85.08 -107.58
N GLU A 271 31.63 -85.11 -107.82
CA GLU A 271 32.63 -84.63 -106.84
C GLU A 271 32.52 -83.13 -106.59
N ASP A 272 32.31 -82.31 -107.64
CA ASP A 272 32.04 -80.87 -107.52
C ASP A 272 30.80 -80.62 -106.64
N PHE A 273 29.68 -81.30 -106.92
CA PHE A 273 28.46 -81.22 -106.11
C PHE A 273 28.66 -81.71 -104.67
N GLU A 274 29.38 -82.80 -104.44
CA GLU A 274 29.66 -83.30 -103.09
C GLU A 274 30.51 -82.29 -102.30
N ARG A 275 31.52 -81.68 -102.93
CA ARG A 275 32.35 -80.62 -102.32
C ARG A 275 31.53 -79.38 -101.99
N THR A 276 30.63 -78.93 -102.86
CA THR A 276 29.82 -77.73 -102.57
C THR A 276 28.70 -78.02 -101.57
N ASN A 277 28.07 -79.20 -101.62
CA ASN A 277 27.03 -79.64 -100.69
C ASN A 277 27.58 -79.88 -99.28
N THR A 278 28.76 -80.51 -99.14
CA THR A 278 29.46 -80.62 -97.84
C THR A 278 29.84 -79.26 -97.28
N THR A 279 30.30 -78.32 -98.12
CA THR A 279 30.56 -76.93 -97.72
C THR A 279 29.29 -76.24 -97.20
N LEU A 280 28.16 -76.35 -97.92
CA LEU A 280 26.87 -75.77 -97.49
C LEU A 280 26.39 -76.38 -96.16
N ARG A 281 26.44 -77.71 -96.02
CA ARG A 281 26.10 -78.40 -94.76
C ARG A 281 26.97 -77.93 -93.60
N GLN A 282 28.25 -77.65 -93.84
CA GLN A 282 29.14 -77.12 -92.81
C GLN A 282 28.77 -75.69 -92.44
N MET A 283 28.51 -74.82 -93.41
CA MET A 283 28.03 -73.45 -93.16
C MET A 283 26.71 -73.42 -92.38
N LEU A 284 25.77 -74.31 -92.66
CA LEU A 284 24.50 -74.42 -91.93
C LEU A 284 24.71 -74.89 -90.47
N ARG A 285 25.58 -75.88 -90.24
CA ARG A 285 25.95 -76.31 -88.86
C ARG A 285 26.57 -75.17 -88.08
N ASP A 286 27.46 -74.40 -88.71
CA ASP A 286 28.17 -73.33 -88.04
C ASP A 286 27.26 -72.09 -87.82
N GLN A 287 26.26 -71.87 -88.70
CA GLN A 287 25.19 -70.91 -88.45
C GLN A 287 24.37 -71.30 -87.20
N HIS A 288 23.88 -72.55 -87.11
CA HIS A 288 23.14 -73.01 -85.92
C HIS A 288 23.97 -72.99 -84.63
N LYS A 289 25.29 -73.21 -84.69
CA LYS A 289 26.20 -72.99 -83.54
C LYS A 289 26.35 -71.52 -83.16
N SER A 290 26.24 -70.60 -84.14
CA SER A 290 26.27 -69.15 -83.91
C SER A 290 24.95 -68.70 -83.28
N GLU A 291 23.84 -69.15 -83.84
CA GLU A 291 22.46 -68.96 -83.38
C GLU A 291 22.29 -69.43 -81.92
N ALA A 292 22.61 -70.68 -81.61
CA ALA A 292 22.51 -71.20 -80.23
C ALA A 292 23.41 -70.46 -79.21
N LYS A 293 24.54 -69.88 -79.64
CA LYS A 293 25.36 -69.00 -78.78
C LYS A 293 24.71 -67.64 -78.60
N ARG A 294 24.12 -67.07 -79.66
CA ARG A 294 23.41 -65.79 -79.63
C ARG A 294 22.21 -65.89 -78.68
N ASP A 295 21.45 -66.98 -78.76
CA ASP A 295 20.32 -67.27 -77.88
C ASP A 295 20.79 -67.46 -76.43
N GLN A 296 21.92 -68.14 -76.19
CA GLN A 296 22.54 -68.22 -74.85
C GLN A 296 22.97 -66.83 -74.32
N THR A 297 23.48 -65.93 -75.17
CA THR A 297 23.78 -64.54 -74.76
C THR A 297 22.52 -63.70 -74.54
N GLU A 298 21.42 -64.01 -75.22
CA GLU A 298 20.10 -63.40 -75.02
C GLU A 298 19.49 -63.84 -73.67
N GLU A 299 19.56 -65.13 -73.31
CA GLU A 299 19.22 -65.60 -71.96
C GLU A 299 20.06 -64.92 -70.87
N GLN A 300 21.37 -64.76 -71.08
CA GLN A 300 22.25 -64.07 -70.15
C GLN A 300 21.90 -62.58 -70.02
N ARG A 301 21.62 -61.89 -71.13
CA ARG A 301 21.11 -60.51 -71.14
C ARG A 301 19.83 -60.39 -70.32
N ASP A 302 18.90 -61.32 -70.47
CA ASP A 302 17.60 -61.28 -69.78
C ASP A 302 17.69 -61.70 -68.30
N VAL A 303 18.70 -62.48 -67.91
CA VAL A 303 19.09 -62.66 -66.49
C VAL A 303 19.67 -61.37 -65.92
N LEU A 304 20.57 -60.69 -66.65
CA LEU A 304 21.18 -59.44 -66.22
C LEU A 304 20.15 -58.31 -66.12
N LEU A 305 19.21 -58.21 -67.07
CA LEU A 305 18.13 -57.23 -67.06
C LEU A 305 17.18 -57.42 -65.87
N ARG A 306 16.88 -58.68 -65.49
CA ARG A 306 16.14 -58.99 -64.26
C ARG A 306 16.91 -58.62 -62.99
N LYS A 307 18.23 -58.83 -62.95
CA LYS A 307 19.08 -58.38 -61.83
C LYS A 307 19.17 -56.86 -61.73
N LEU A 308 19.27 -56.16 -62.87
CA LEU A 308 19.31 -54.70 -62.95
C LEU A 308 17.98 -54.11 -62.45
N THR A 309 16.84 -54.56 -62.97
CA THR A 309 15.52 -54.10 -62.53
C THR A 309 15.22 -54.42 -61.07
N GLN A 310 15.70 -55.55 -60.53
CA GLN A 310 15.65 -55.83 -59.09
C GLN A 310 16.53 -54.86 -58.28
N SER A 311 17.74 -54.56 -58.75
CA SER A 311 18.64 -53.58 -58.12
C SER A 311 18.07 -52.16 -58.18
N ASP A 312 17.42 -51.77 -59.27
CA ASP A 312 16.80 -50.45 -59.41
C ASP A 312 15.57 -50.32 -58.53
N ALA A 313 14.74 -51.38 -58.40
CA ALA A 313 13.65 -51.42 -57.44
C ALA A 313 14.14 -51.34 -55.98
N ALA A 314 15.30 -51.95 -55.65
CA ALA A 314 15.92 -51.81 -54.35
C ALA A 314 16.47 -50.38 -54.12
N ASN A 315 17.17 -49.81 -55.11
CA ASN A 315 17.67 -48.44 -55.09
C ASN A 315 16.54 -47.40 -54.94
N GLN A 316 15.39 -47.61 -55.57
CA GLN A 316 14.20 -46.77 -55.42
C GLN A 316 13.66 -46.83 -53.98
N ARG A 317 13.52 -48.02 -53.38
CA ARG A 317 13.10 -48.17 -51.98
C ARG A 317 14.07 -47.49 -51.01
N LEU A 318 15.38 -47.67 -51.20
CA LEU A 318 16.41 -47.03 -50.38
C LEU A 318 16.39 -45.51 -50.50
N ARG A 319 16.10 -44.95 -51.69
CA ARG A 319 15.91 -43.50 -51.87
C ARG A 319 14.68 -42.98 -51.13
N VAL A 320 13.54 -43.69 -51.21
CA VAL A 320 12.34 -43.33 -50.45
C VAL A 320 12.63 -43.37 -48.94
N GLN A 321 13.25 -44.44 -48.44
CA GLN A 321 13.67 -44.53 -47.04
C GLN A 321 14.68 -43.45 -46.62
N THR A 322 15.54 -42.99 -47.53
CA THR A 322 16.44 -41.86 -47.25
C THR A 322 15.65 -40.57 -47.06
N LEU A 323 14.67 -40.29 -47.94
CA LEU A 323 13.80 -39.11 -47.83
C LEU A 323 12.92 -39.16 -46.57
N GLU A 324 12.33 -40.32 -46.26
CA GLU A 324 11.58 -40.54 -45.01
C GLU A 324 12.45 -40.25 -43.77
N LYS A 325 13.75 -40.61 -43.80
CA LYS A 325 14.69 -40.31 -42.72
C LYS A 325 15.19 -38.87 -42.70
N ASP A 326 15.33 -38.20 -43.84
CA ASP A 326 15.64 -36.77 -43.89
C ASP A 326 14.45 -35.93 -43.37
N GLU A 327 13.20 -36.34 -43.64
CA GLU A 327 11.98 -35.76 -43.07
C GLU A 327 11.88 -35.99 -41.55
N GLU A 328 12.07 -37.23 -41.08
CA GLU A 328 12.14 -37.53 -39.63
C GLU A 328 13.19 -36.65 -38.93
N VAL A 329 14.42 -36.61 -39.47
CA VAL A 329 15.51 -35.81 -38.89
C VAL A 329 15.20 -34.31 -38.96
N GLN A 330 14.48 -33.82 -39.96
CA GLN A 330 14.05 -32.43 -40.00
C GLN A 330 13.02 -32.12 -38.91
N THR A 331 11.99 -32.95 -38.71
CA THR A 331 11.03 -32.76 -37.60
C THR A 331 11.71 -32.81 -36.22
N LEU A 332 12.77 -33.62 -36.07
CA LEU A 332 13.60 -33.67 -34.87
C LEU A 332 14.48 -32.41 -34.69
N ARG A 333 14.89 -31.73 -35.76
CA ARG A 333 15.56 -30.41 -35.67
C ARG A 333 14.58 -29.31 -35.26
N ASP A 334 13.38 -29.31 -35.85
CA ASP A 334 12.37 -28.28 -35.62
C ASP A 334 11.79 -28.35 -34.19
N THR A 335 11.55 -29.58 -33.70
CA THR A 335 11.19 -29.80 -32.28
C THR A 335 12.31 -29.36 -31.34
N LEU A 336 13.57 -29.78 -31.57
CA LEU A 336 14.73 -29.34 -30.78
C LEU A 336 14.95 -27.81 -30.81
N ALA A 337 14.63 -27.15 -31.92
CA ALA A 337 14.65 -25.69 -32.00
C ALA A 337 13.55 -25.07 -31.11
N SER A 338 12.34 -25.63 -31.11
CA SER A 338 11.25 -25.18 -30.25
C SER A 338 11.54 -25.40 -28.75
N GLU A 339 12.13 -26.53 -28.37
CA GLU A 339 12.56 -26.82 -26.99
C GLU A 339 13.63 -25.82 -26.51
N ARG A 340 14.58 -25.45 -27.39
CA ARG A 340 15.60 -24.43 -27.08
C ARG A 340 14.99 -23.05 -26.85
N GLU A 341 13.96 -22.68 -27.60
CA GLU A 341 13.25 -21.41 -27.41
C GLU A 341 12.39 -21.41 -26.14
N GLN A 342 11.72 -22.54 -25.84
CA GLN A 342 11.05 -22.73 -24.55
C GLN A 342 12.04 -22.61 -23.38
N LEU A 343 13.21 -23.24 -23.46
CA LEU A 343 14.26 -23.15 -22.43
C LEU A 343 14.74 -21.70 -22.22
N ARG A 344 14.93 -20.92 -23.30
CA ARG A 344 15.25 -19.48 -23.21
C ARG A 344 14.16 -18.72 -22.45
N SER A 345 12.89 -18.91 -22.84
CA SER A 345 11.76 -18.25 -22.19
C SER A 345 11.66 -18.59 -20.69
N VAL A 346 11.99 -19.83 -20.30
CA VAL A 346 12.07 -20.26 -18.90
C VAL A 346 13.23 -19.57 -18.17
N THR A 347 14.40 -19.39 -18.80
CA THR A 347 15.51 -18.63 -18.19
C THR A 347 15.22 -17.13 -18.06
N ASP A 348 14.48 -16.54 -18.99
CA ASP A 348 14.05 -15.13 -18.93
C ASP A 348 12.99 -14.93 -17.84
N LEU A 349 12.05 -15.88 -17.70
CA LEU A 349 11.11 -15.93 -16.57
C LEU A 349 11.88 -16.11 -15.24
N GLN A 350 12.87 -16.99 -15.18
CA GLN A 350 13.67 -17.23 -13.97
C GLN A 350 14.49 -15.99 -13.55
N THR A 351 15.08 -15.26 -14.50
CA THR A 351 15.81 -14.01 -14.20
C THR A 351 14.86 -12.88 -13.79
N SER A 352 13.68 -12.78 -14.40
CA SER A 352 12.61 -11.86 -13.99
C SER A 352 12.09 -12.15 -12.57
N VAL A 353 11.86 -13.43 -12.24
CA VAL A 353 11.50 -13.88 -10.88
C VAL A 353 12.62 -13.60 -9.87
N ALA A 354 13.89 -13.78 -10.25
CA ALA A 354 15.02 -13.43 -9.39
C ALA A 354 15.11 -11.91 -9.13
N ALA A 355 14.90 -11.09 -10.16
CA ALA A 355 14.91 -9.63 -10.07
C ALA A 355 13.76 -9.09 -9.21
N THR A 356 12.53 -9.57 -9.44
CA THR A 356 11.35 -9.20 -8.64
C THR A 356 11.48 -9.64 -7.19
N ARG A 357 12.00 -10.85 -6.92
CA ARG A 357 12.34 -11.31 -5.56
C ARG A 357 13.36 -10.37 -4.88
N GLY A 358 14.42 -9.98 -5.58
CA GLY A 358 15.42 -9.04 -5.06
C GLY A 358 14.85 -7.64 -4.79
N HIS A 359 13.95 -7.17 -5.65
CA HIS A 359 13.23 -5.91 -5.46
C HIS A 359 12.32 -5.96 -4.23
N LEU A 360 11.51 -7.01 -4.08
CA LEU A 360 10.64 -7.21 -2.91
C LEU A 360 11.44 -7.35 -1.61
N GLN A 361 12.56 -8.07 -1.61
CA GLN A 361 13.44 -8.19 -0.44
C GLN A 361 14.03 -6.83 -0.02
N ASN A 362 14.35 -5.95 -0.98
CA ASN A 362 14.80 -4.59 -0.69
C ASN A 362 13.67 -3.65 -0.24
N GLN A 363 12.43 -3.83 -0.72
CA GLN A 363 11.27 -3.13 -0.15
C GLN A 363 11.03 -3.56 1.31
N LEU A 364 11.07 -4.87 1.58
CA LEU A 364 10.80 -5.44 2.89
C LEU A 364 11.83 -4.94 3.92
N ARG A 365 13.14 -4.94 3.57
CA ARG A 365 14.20 -4.33 4.39
C ARG A 365 14.00 -2.84 4.67
N LYS A 366 13.49 -2.07 3.70
CA LYS A 366 13.12 -0.66 3.93
C LYS A 366 11.98 -0.55 4.94
N ARG A 367 10.93 -1.38 4.81
CA ARG A 367 9.81 -1.42 5.76
C ARG A 367 10.21 -1.88 7.16
N GLU A 368 11.12 -2.85 7.28
CA GLU A 368 11.73 -3.22 8.57
C GLU A 368 12.46 -2.01 9.19
N GLY A 369 13.21 -1.25 8.39
CA GLY A 369 13.86 0.00 8.83
C GLY A 369 12.85 1.08 9.28
N ASP A 370 11.79 1.32 8.49
CA ASP A 370 10.71 2.25 8.83
C ASP A 370 10.02 1.84 10.15
N CYS A 371 9.64 0.56 10.29
CA CYS A 371 9.00 0.02 11.48
C CYS A 371 9.89 0.11 12.73
N ASN A 372 11.18 -0.21 12.61
CA ASN A 372 12.13 -0.04 13.71
C ASN A 372 12.28 1.43 14.12
N ARG A 373 12.30 2.36 13.16
CA ARG A 373 12.32 3.81 13.44
C ARG A 373 11.06 4.27 14.15
N MET A 374 9.88 3.83 13.70
CA MET A 374 8.60 4.14 14.35
C MET A 374 8.50 3.54 15.76
N ALA A 375 8.99 2.31 15.97
CA ALA A 375 9.03 1.68 17.30
C ALA A 375 9.94 2.43 18.29
N VAL A 376 11.07 2.99 17.83
CA VAL A 376 11.90 3.89 18.66
C VAL A 376 11.18 5.21 18.95
N GLN A 377 10.45 5.78 18.00
CA GLN A 377 9.67 7.00 18.22
C GLN A 377 8.50 6.77 19.18
N LEU A 378 7.81 5.63 19.11
CA LEU A 378 6.76 5.25 20.05
C LEU A 378 7.32 5.16 21.47
N ARG A 379 8.42 4.42 21.69
CA ARG A 379 9.09 4.35 23.00
C ARG A 379 9.53 5.71 23.55
N GLN A 380 9.98 6.62 22.67
CA GLN A 380 10.30 7.99 23.09
C GLN A 380 9.06 8.80 23.51
N MET A 381 7.89 8.53 22.94
CA MET A 381 6.63 9.18 23.32
C MET A 381 6.00 8.51 24.57
N GLU A 382 6.10 7.19 24.69
CA GLU A 382 5.70 6.41 25.88
C GLU A 382 6.48 6.90 27.12
N ASN A 383 7.81 6.98 27.05
CA ASN A 383 8.64 7.49 28.14
C ASN A 383 8.31 8.96 28.52
N ARG A 384 7.94 9.80 27.54
CA ARG A 384 7.52 11.18 27.79
C ARG A 384 6.15 11.23 28.49
N LEU A 385 5.23 10.36 28.09
CA LEU A 385 3.91 10.26 28.71
C LEU A 385 4.03 9.75 30.16
N GLU A 386 4.89 8.76 30.41
CA GLU A 386 5.19 8.27 31.76
C GLU A 386 5.83 9.36 32.63
N GLN A 387 6.79 10.14 32.11
CA GLN A 387 7.34 11.29 32.83
C GLN A 387 6.25 12.35 33.13
N GLN A 388 5.40 12.70 32.16
CA GLN A 388 4.30 13.64 32.36
C GLN A 388 3.27 13.14 33.37
N GLN A 389 3.02 11.83 33.44
CA GLN A 389 2.16 11.22 34.45
C GLN A 389 2.77 11.34 35.85
N ILE A 390 4.08 11.08 36.02
CA ILE A 390 4.80 11.26 37.29
C ILE A 390 4.76 12.73 37.74
N GLU A 391 4.95 13.68 36.82
CA GLU A 391 4.84 15.12 37.09
C GLU A 391 3.41 15.52 37.49
N ALA A 392 2.38 14.97 36.82
CA ALA A 392 0.98 15.21 37.14
C ALA A 392 0.58 14.63 38.52
N ASP A 393 1.00 13.40 38.84
CA ASP A 393 0.75 12.77 40.15
C ASP A 393 1.47 13.51 41.28
N HIS A 394 2.69 14.02 41.03
CA HIS A 394 3.39 14.88 41.98
C HIS A 394 2.63 16.19 42.24
N LEU A 395 2.18 16.88 41.18
CA LEU A 395 1.38 18.11 41.30
C LEU A 395 0.04 17.87 42.00
N GLN A 396 -0.61 16.72 41.75
CA GLN A 396 -1.84 16.30 42.44
C GLN A 396 -1.58 16.00 43.93
N GLY A 397 -0.42 15.41 44.27
CA GLY A 397 0.05 15.26 45.64
C GLY A 397 0.24 16.60 46.36
N LEU A 398 0.89 17.56 45.71
CA LEU A 398 1.03 18.93 46.24
C LEU A 398 -0.33 19.63 46.40
N LEU A 399 -1.24 19.49 45.44
CA LEU A 399 -2.57 20.09 45.48
C LEU A 399 -3.44 19.50 46.60
N THR A 400 -3.38 18.18 46.82
CA THR A 400 -4.11 17.52 47.91
C THR A 400 -3.54 17.89 49.28
N ALA A 401 -2.22 17.95 49.43
CA ALA A 401 -1.57 18.47 50.65
C ALA A 401 -1.94 19.93 50.93
N ALA A 402 -1.94 20.80 49.91
CA ALA A 402 -2.33 22.20 50.04
C ALA A 402 -3.82 22.36 50.45
N LYS A 403 -4.72 21.56 49.85
CA LYS A 403 -6.15 21.50 50.25
C LYS A 403 -6.31 21.03 51.70
N GLY A 404 -5.55 20.01 52.12
CA GLY A 404 -5.54 19.51 53.50
C GLY A 404 -5.11 20.60 54.49
N LYS A 405 -4.01 21.30 54.21
CA LYS A 405 -3.54 22.43 55.01
C LYS A 405 -4.57 23.55 55.08
N ALA A 406 -5.11 24.01 53.94
CA ALA A 406 -6.13 25.06 53.90
C ALA A 406 -7.41 24.68 54.67
N GLY A 407 -7.77 23.39 54.70
CA GLY A 407 -8.84 22.86 55.55
C GLY A 407 -8.51 22.95 57.05
N ALA A 408 -7.31 22.55 57.45
CA ALA A 408 -6.84 22.66 58.83
C ALA A 408 -6.76 24.12 59.31
N ASP A 409 -6.23 25.02 58.48
CA ASP A 409 -6.13 26.46 58.73
C ASP A 409 -7.54 27.09 58.85
N LYS A 410 -8.50 26.68 58.01
CA LYS A 410 -9.91 27.11 58.08
C LYS A 410 -10.59 26.69 59.39
N GLU A 411 -10.35 25.46 59.88
CA GLU A 411 -10.87 25.04 61.18
C GLU A 411 -10.13 25.68 62.36
N ALA A 412 -8.84 26.00 62.22
CA ALA A 412 -8.10 26.79 63.21
C ALA A 412 -8.65 28.21 63.31
N LEU A 413 -8.90 28.88 62.18
CA LEU A 413 -9.56 30.20 62.13
C LEU A 413 -10.96 30.16 62.73
N LYS A 414 -11.81 29.18 62.37
CA LYS A 414 -13.12 28.99 63.01
C LYS A 414 -13.03 28.87 64.53
N ARG A 415 -12.05 28.11 65.06
CA ARG A 415 -11.82 28.00 66.51
C ARG A 415 -11.39 29.33 67.11
N ALA A 416 -10.47 30.06 66.47
CA ALA A 416 -10.05 31.39 66.91
C ALA A 416 -11.21 32.40 66.92
N THR A 417 -12.03 32.45 65.87
CA THR A 417 -13.21 33.32 65.78
C THR A 417 -14.26 32.97 66.85
N ARG A 418 -14.46 31.68 67.18
CA ARG A 418 -15.32 31.27 68.31
C ARG A 418 -14.77 31.79 69.64
N VAL A 419 -13.49 31.57 69.93
CA VAL A 419 -12.85 32.08 71.16
C VAL A 419 -12.89 33.61 71.24
N GLN A 420 -12.74 34.31 70.11
CA GLN A 420 -12.88 35.77 70.05
C GLN A 420 -14.33 36.23 70.27
N LYS A 421 -15.33 35.51 69.73
CA LYS A 421 -16.74 35.77 70.03
C LYS A 421 -17.06 35.53 71.50
N ASP A 422 -16.64 34.40 72.08
CA ASP A 422 -16.87 34.07 73.49
C ASP A 422 -16.15 35.04 74.45
N ARG A 423 -15.09 35.71 73.97
CA ARG A 423 -14.41 36.81 74.68
C ARG A 423 -15.19 38.12 74.52
N ALA A 424 -15.73 38.40 73.33
CA ALA A 424 -16.56 39.58 73.08
C ALA A 424 -17.84 39.55 73.93
N THR A 425 -18.58 38.44 73.95
CA THR A 425 -19.78 38.30 74.79
C THR A 425 -19.46 38.44 76.27
N ARG A 426 -18.32 37.89 76.74
CA ARG A 426 -17.86 38.10 78.12
C ARG A 426 -17.47 39.54 78.44
N SER A 427 -17.09 40.35 77.45
CA SER A 427 -16.89 41.79 77.64
C SER A 427 -18.20 42.58 77.55
N GLU A 428 -19.15 42.16 76.72
CA GLU A 428 -20.52 42.70 76.67
C GLU A 428 -21.23 42.45 78.02
N ASP A 429 -21.23 41.20 78.50
CA ASP A 429 -21.66 40.77 79.84
C ASP A 429 -21.06 41.60 80.99
N ALA A 430 -19.82 42.07 80.83
CA ALA A 430 -19.10 42.85 81.83
C ALA A 430 -19.43 44.34 81.74
N VAL A 431 -19.57 44.88 80.53
CA VAL A 431 -20.05 46.26 80.29
C VAL A 431 -21.49 46.42 80.74
N GLU A 432 -22.37 45.45 80.49
CA GLU A 432 -23.75 45.46 81.02
C GLU A 432 -23.77 45.47 82.55
N LYS A 433 -22.94 44.64 83.21
CA LYS A 433 -22.81 44.64 84.68
C LYS A 433 -22.28 45.97 85.22
N LEU A 434 -21.29 46.57 84.56
CA LEU A 434 -20.75 47.88 84.93
C LEU A 434 -21.78 49.00 84.68
N ASN A 435 -22.58 48.93 83.61
CA ASN A 435 -23.65 49.89 83.35
C ASN A 435 -24.81 49.76 84.36
N MET A 436 -25.18 48.54 84.76
CA MET A 436 -26.14 48.33 85.85
C MET A 436 -25.63 48.89 87.19
N GLN A 437 -24.35 48.67 87.51
CA GLN A 437 -23.71 49.25 88.69
C GLN A 437 -23.64 50.78 88.61
N LEU A 438 -23.31 51.34 87.45
CA LEU A 438 -23.31 52.78 87.21
C LEU A 438 -24.70 53.36 87.46
N LEU A 439 -25.75 52.80 86.84
CA LEU A 439 -27.13 53.23 87.03
C LEU A 439 -27.61 53.10 88.49
N GLU A 440 -27.17 52.05 89.20
CA GLU A 440 -27.42 51.92 90.64
C GLU A 440 -26.70 53.02 91.45
N THR A 441 -25.47 53.41 91.08
CA THR A 441 -24.80 54.54 91.72
C THR A 441 -25.41 55.90 91.34
N GLU A 442 -25.86 56.09 90.10
CA GLU A 442 -26.52 57.31 89.63
C GLU A 442 -27.88 57.52 90.31
N THR A 443 -28.67 56.47 90.47
CA THR A 443 -29.93 56.51 91.23
C THR A 443 -29.69 56.80 92.72
N ARG A 444 -28.73 56.12 93.36
CA ARG A 444 -28.33 56.43 94.75
C ARG A 444 -27.78 57.86 94.91
N LEU A 445 -27.09 58.40 93.89
CA LEU A 445 -26.63 59.79 93.86
C LEU A 445 -27.80 60.76 93.69
N ALA A 446 -28.79 60.44 92.86
CA ALA A 446 -30.01 61.23 92.70
C ALA A 446 -30.85 61.25 93.99
N ASP A 447 -31.01 60.11 94.66
CA ASP A 447 -31.65 60.03 95.98
C ASP A 447 -30.89 60.87 97.02
N SER A 448 -29.56 60.77 97.04
CA SER A 448 -28.70 61.55 97.94
C SER A 448 -28.77 63.05 97.65
N ALA A 449 -28.87 63.45 96.37
CA ALA A 449 -29.04 64.82 95.94
C ALA A 449 -30.43 65.36 96.35
N MET A 450 -31.50 64.58 96.14
CA MET A 450 -32.85 64.92 96.59
C MET A 450 -32.90 65.11 98.11
N VAL A 451 -32.28 64.21 98.89
CA VAL A 451 -32.15 64.35 100.35
C VAL A 451 -31.33 65.61 100.71
N GLY A 452 -30.26 65.89 99.97
CA GLY A 452 -29.48 67.12 100.10
C GLY A 452 -30.31 68.39 99.85
N ASP A 453 -31.15 68.40 98.82
CA ASP A 453 -32.03 69.53 98.50
C ASP A 453 -33.18 69.68 99.49
N GLN A 454 -33.72 68.58 100.04
CA GLN A 454 -34.63 68.63 101.19
C GLN A 454 -33.95 69.25 102.43
N TRP A 455 -32.68 68.95 102.67
CA TRP A 455 -31.91 69.60 103.75
C TRP A 455 -31.63 71.09 103.48
N LYS A 456 -31.30 71.48 102.23
CA LYS A 456 -31.20 72.90 101.84
C LYS A 456 -32.51 73.65 102.08
N ALA A 457 -33.63 73.10 101.61
CA ALA A 457 -34.96 73.69 101.81
C ALA A 457 -35.34 73.82 103.29
N ARG A 458 -34.96 72.85 104.14
CA ARG A 458 -35.10 72.96 105.61
C ARG A 458 -34.22 74.06 106.20
N ALA A 459 -32.97 74.18 105.76
CA ALA A 459 -32.06 75.24 106.21
C ALA A 459 -32.53 76.65 105.76
N GLU A 460 -33.08 76.78 104.55
CA GLU A 460 -33.74 78.00 104.08
C GLU A 460 -34.99 78.37 104.90
N LYS A 461 -35.79 77.37 105.29
CA LYS A 461 -36.94 77.59 106.18
C LYS A 461 -36.49 78.08 107.57
N LEU A 462 -35.51 77.39 108.17
CA LEU A 462 -34.94 77.76 109.47
C LEU A 462 -34.25 79.12 109.47
N THR A 463 -33.60 79.52 108.37
CA THR A 463 -32.99 80.87 108.26
C THR A 463 -34.03 81.97 108.07
N LYS A 464 -35.13 81.72 107.35
CA LYS A 464 -36.28 82.63 107.27
C LYS A 464 -36.97 82.77 108.64
N GLU A 465 -37.17 81.66 109.36
CA GLU A 465 -37.71 81.65 110.74
C GLU A 465 -36.78 82.38 111.72
N LYS A 466 -35.46 82.15 111.64
CA LYS A 466 -34.45 82.89 112.42
C LYS A 466 -34.51 84.39 112.14
N LEU A 467 -34.56 84.82 110.87
CA LEU A 467 -34.65 86.24 110.51
C LEU A 467 -35.97 86.87 111.00
N GLN A 468 -37.06 86.10 111.04
CA GLN A 468 -38.33 86.53 111.64
C GLN A 468 -38.21 86.69 113.17
N GLN A 469 -37.51 85.80 113.86
CA GLN A 469 -37.22 85.95 115.29
C GLN A 469 -36.27 87.13 115.57
N GLU A 470 -35.26 87.36 114.73
CA GLU A 470 -34.34 88.49 114.87
C GLU A 470 -35.04 89.84 114.64
N THR A 471 -35.97 89.92 113.70
CA THR A 471 -36.79 91.13 113.49
C THR A 471 -37.85 91.33 114.59
N GLN A 472 -38.39 90.25 115.17
CA GLN A 472 -39.24 90.34 116.37
C GLN A 472 -38.45 90.82 117.59
N ASN A 473 -37.25 90.30 117.83
CA ASN A 473 -36.36 90.80 118.89
C ASN A 473 -35.97 92.27 118.68
N ALA A 474 -35.67 92.69 117.44
CA ALA A 474 -35.39 94.10 117.14
C ALA A 474 -36.60 95.03 117.39
N ALA A 475 -37.83 94.52 117.20
CA ALA A 475 -39.05 95.25 117.55
C ALA A 475 -39.28 95.31 119.07
N LEU A 476 -39.00 94.22 119.80
CA LEU A 476 -39.08 94.18 121.26
C LEU A 476 -38.02 95.08 121.93
N ILE A 477 -36.80 95.13 121.40
CA ILE A 477 -35.75 96.06 121.86
C ILE A 477 -36.23 97.50 121.69
N ARG A 478 -36.75 97.87 120.51
CA ARG A 478 -37.34 99.20 120.31
C ARG A 478 -38.48 99.49 121.28
N GLN A 479 -39.31 98.51 121.63
CA GLN A 479 -40.36 98.68 122.65
C GLN A 479 -39.79 98.84 124.07
N MET A 480 -38.63 98.26 124.39
CA MET A 480 -37.90 98.55 125.62
C MET A 480 -37.33 99.97 125.62
N ASP A 481 -36.67 100.40 124.54
CA ASP A 481 -36.16 101.77 124.37
C ASP A 481 -37.31 102.79 124.57
N ASP A 482 -38.44 102.55 123.90
CA ASP A 482 -39.67 103.36 123.99
C ASP A 482 -40.25 103.40 125.42
N LEU A 483 -40.02 102.39 126.25
CA LEU A 483 -40.49 102.33 127.64
C LEU A 483 -39.47 102.96 128.61
N GLU A 484 -38.18 102.81 128.37
CA GLU A 484 -37.13 103.48 129.13
C GLU A 484 -37.20 105.00 128.98
N ASP A 485 -37.46 105.52 127.79
CA ASP A 485 -37.59 106.97 127.59
C ASP A 485 -38.86 107.52 128.24
N LYS A 486 -39.99 106.78 128.18
CA LYS A 486 -41.21 107.12 128.95
C LYS A 486 -40.97 107.08 130.46
N LEU A 487 -40.07 106.23 130.95
CA LEU A 487 -39.67 106.20 132.36
C LEU A 487 -38.83 107.43 132.73
N LYS A 488 -37.83 107.80 131.91
CA LYS A 488 -36.99 109.00 132.11
C LYS A 488 -37.82 110.29 132.11
N ASP A 489 -38.79 110.41 131.19
CA ASP A 489 -39.73 111.54 131.16
C ASP A 489 -40.58 111.62 132.43
N ALA A 490 -41.06 110.47 132.95
CA ALA A 490 -41.81 110.41 134.20
C ALA A 490 -40.95 110.78 135.43
N GLU A 491 -39.68 110.34 135.49
CA GLU A 491 -38.74 110.72 136.54
C GLU A 491 -38.41 112.22 136.51
N MET A 492 -38.14 112.78 135.32
CA MET A 492 -37.89 114.22 135.15
C MET A 492 -39.11 115.06 135.53
N SER A 493 -40.32 114.63 135.14
CA SER A 493 -41.59 115.24 135.56
C SER A 493 -41.79 115.20 137.09
N SER A 494 -41.51 114.05 137.71
CA SER A 494 -41.57 113.89 139.18
C SER A 494 -40.55 114.79 139.90
N ARG A 495 -39.40 115.04 139.29
CA ARG A 495 -38.35 115.87 139.87
C ARG A 495 -38.69 117.36 139.81
N VAL A 496 -39.19 117.84 138.67
CA VAL A 496 -39.65 119.23 138.50
C VAL A 496 -40.82 119.53 139.45
N THR A 497 -41.76 118.59 139.60
CA THR A 497 -42.90 118.77 140.53
C THR A 497 -42.47 118.77 142.00
N ALA A 498 -41.40 118.07 142.39
CA ALA A 498 -40.85 118.11 143.75
C ALA A 498 -40.22 119.48 144.10
N ASP A 499 -39.45 120.07 143.18
CA ASP A 499 -38.82 121.39 143.40
C ASP A 499 -39.86 122.53 143.42
N ASP A 500 -40.86 122.48 142.54
CA ASP A 500 -41.98 123.43 142.51
C ASP A 500 -42.90 123.30 143.74
N LEU A 501 -43.08 122.09 144.27
CA LEU A 501 -43.74 121.87 145.57
C LEU A 501 -42.93 122.44 146.75
N ASN A 502 -41.60 122.33 146.74
CA ASN A 502 -40.74 122.97 147.75
C ASN A 502 -40.88 124.50 147.73
N HIS A 503 -40.89 125.10 146.54
CA HIS A 503 -41.11 126.55 146.39
C HIS A 503 -42.51 126.96 146.88
N LYS A 504 -43.54 126.17 146.56
CA LYS A 504 -44.92 126.38 147.03
C LYS A 504 -45.09 126.11 148.52
N LEU A 505 -44.26 125.28 149.16
CA LEU A 505 -44.25 125.08 150.61
C LEU A 505 -43.75 126.35 151.33
N HIS A 506 -42.69 126.98 150.83
CA HIS A 506 -42.26 128.31 151.30
C HIS A 506 -43.35 129.38 151.07
N GLY A 507 -43.90 129.46 149.86
CA GLY A 507 -44.97 130.42 149.53
C GLY A 507 -46.25 130.23 150.36
N LYS A 508 -46.70 129.00 150.60
CA LYS A 508 -47.84 128.70 151.46
C LYS A 508 -47.52 128.88 152.94
N SER A 509 -46.27 128.79 153.38
CA SER A 509 -45.89 129.23 154.74
C SER A 509 -46.11 130.74 154.94
N THR A 510 -46.08 131.56 153.89
CA THR A 510 -46.46 132.98 153.94
C THR A 510 -47.94 133.24 153.64
N GLU A 511 -48.58 132.48 152.75
CA GLU A 511 -50.01 132.65 152.41
C GLU A 511 -51.00 131.96 153.37
N LEU A 512 -50.55 131.07 154.27
CA LEU A 512 -51.40 130.56 155.34
C LEU A 512 -51.68 131.63 156.41
N ALA A 513 -50.93 132.74 156.38
CA ALA A 513 -51.31 133.98 157.04
C ALA A 513 -52.42 134.77 156.31
N THR A 514 -52.89 134.34 155.12
CA THR A 514 -53.84 135.10 154.26
C THR A 514 -55.09 134.39 153.61
N PHE A 515 -55.20 133.05 153.25
CA PHE A 515 -55.96 132.65 151.97
C PHE A 515 -56.86 131.34 151.61
N LYS A 516 -57.30 131.05 150.24
CA LYS A 516 -58.11 129.94 149.33
C LYS A 516 -58.32 130.06 147.65
N LEU A 517 -58.76 129.06 146.71
CA LEU A 517 -59.48 129.08 145.25
C LEU A 517 -59.53 127.83 144.11
N GLU A 518 -60.24 127.82 142.86
CA GLU A 518 -60.72 126.68 141.83
C GLU A 518 -60.82 126.76 140.13
N ASN A 519 -61.25 125.75 139.20
CA ASN A 519 -61.44 125.75 137.59
C ASN A 519 -62.08 124.53 136.58
N ASP A 520 -62.30 124.57 135.14
CA ASP A 520 -62.88 123.47 134.08
C ASP A 520 -63.07 123.66 132.40
N ARG A 521 -63.25 122.64 131.37
CA ARG A 521 -63.98 122.51 129.89
C ARG A 521 -63.54 121.69 128.48
N LEU A 522 -64.43 121.36 127.39
CA LEU A 522 -64.36 121.10 125.77
C LEU A 522 -64.42 119.71 124.79
N LYS A 523 -64.87 119.57 123.40
CA LYS A 523 -65.02 118.36 122.29
C LYS A 523 -65.39 118.48 120.63
N SER A 524 -65.29 117.50 119.56
CA SER A 524 -65.84 117.42 118.01
C SER A 524 -65.57 116.20 116.82
N SER A 525 -66.20 115.99 115.52
CA SER A 525 -65.96 114.90 114.30
C SER A 525 -66.76 114.72 112.79
N LEU A 526 -66.36 114.04 111.56
CA LEU A 526 -67.13 113.68 110.15
C LEU A 526 -66.56 112.81 108.77
N ALA A 527 -67.26 112.22 107.63
CA ALA A 527 -66.79 111.52 106.21
C ALA A 527 -67.72 110.87 104.91
N THR A 528 -67.34 110.45 103.56
CA THR A 528 -68.09 109.61 102.32
C THR A 528 -67.54 109.32 100.71
N VAL A 529 -68.05 108.41 99.66
CA VAL A 529 -67.99 108.29 97.99
C VAL A 529 -68.09 106.92 96.96
N GLN A 530 -68.38 106.80 95.52
CA GLN A 530 -68.48 105.56 94.43
C GLN A 530 -68.75 105.59 92.72
N ASP A 531 -68.44 104.63 91.65
CA ASP A 531 -69.14 104.09 90.23
C ASP A 531 -68.54 103.15 88.89
N LYS A 532 -69.17 102.77 87.62
CA LYS A 532 -68.88 101.61 86.44
C LYS A 532 -69.61 101.27 84.90
N LEU A 533 -69.13 100.58 83.68
CA LEU A 533 -69.82 99.92 82.30
C LEU A 533 -69.11 99.25 80.84
N THR A 534 -69.64 98.43 79.72
CA THR A 534 -69.10 97.91 78.20
C THR A 534 -69.87 96.90 76.99
N PHE A 535 -69.52 96.58 75.58
CA PHE A 535 -70.15 95.63 74.35
C PHE A 535 -69.51 95.15 72.78
N ALA A 536 -69.99 94.21 71.73
CA ALA A 536 -69.49 93.73 70.21
C ALA A 536 -70.22 92.68 68.99
N THR A 537 -69.81 92.33 67.60
CA THR A 537 -70.38 91.40 66.30
C THR A 537 -69.50 90.84 64.91
N SER A 538 -69.66 90.17 63.60
CA SER A 538 -70.48 89.25 62.46
C SER A 538 -69.89 88.65 60.92
N GLU A 539 -70.57 87.87 59.85
CA GLU A 539 -70.46 87.49 58.20
C GLU A 539 -70.18 86.08 57.17
N VAL A 540 -70.43 85.88 55.72
CA VAL A 540 -70.48 84.56 54.68
C VAL A 540 -70.28 84.45 53.00
N ASP A 541 -69.89 83.28 52.25
CA ASP A 541 -70.37 82.61 50.86
C ASP A 541 -69.65 81.27 50.19
N GLN A 542 -70.12 80.55 49.08
CA GLN A 542 -69.62 79.21 48.47
C GLN A 542 -69.71 78.78 46.91
N LEU A 543 -68.77 77.93 46.40
CA LEU A 543 -68.73 76.79 45.36
C LEU A 543 -69.26 76.80 43.87
N LYS A 544 -68.49 76.21 42.90
CA LYS A 544 -68.94 75.48 41.65
C LYS A 544 -67.83 74.75 40.80
N THR A 545 -68.17 73.87 39.84
CA THR A 545 -67.27 72.90 39.13
C THR A 545 -67.64 72.48 37.68
N SER A 546 -66.69 71.86 36.93
CA SER A 546 -66.80 70.91 35.77
C SER A 546 -66.80 71.40 34.29
N ILE A 547 -66.62 70.44 33.34
CA ILE A 547 -66.71 70.48 31.83
C ILE A 547 -65.47 71.01 31.03
N HIS A 548 -65.09 70.52 29.82
CA HIS A 548 -65.06 69.15 29.19
C HIS A 548 -64.27 69.12 27.83
N ASP A 549 -63.94 67.90 27.32
CA ASP A 549 -63.54 67.47 25.93
C ASP A 549 -62.25 67.96 25.20
N TYR A 550 -61.84 67.13 24.20
CA TYR A 550 -60.86 67.31 23.10
C TYR A 550 -59.34 67.36 23.43
N GLU A 551 -58.40 66.87 22.59
CA GLU A 551 -58.42 65.77 21.59
C GLU A 551 -56.97 65.27 21.30
N SER A 552 -56.85 64.16 20.56
CA SER A 552 -55.62 63.42 20.20
C SER A 552 -54.45 64.24 19.62
N LEU A 553 -53.20 63.92 20.02
CA LEU A 553 -52.00 64.33 19.29
C LEU A 553 -50.84 63.31 19.36
N VAL A 554 -50.11 63.17 18.24
CA VAL A 554 -48.89 62.36 18.01
C VAL A 554 -49.06 60.83 18.08
N GLY A 555 -49.43 60.23 16.94
CA GLY A 555 -49.43 58.77 16.73
C GLY A 555 -48.68 58.27 15.47
N GLU A 556 -48.27 59.15 14.56
CA GLU A 556 -47.64 58.78 13.28
C GLU A 556 -46.48 59.74 12.92
N TYR A 557 -45.24 59.23 12.82
CA TYR A 557 -44.29 59.47 11.70
C TYR A 557 -42.90 58.83 11.95
N LYS A 558 -42.52 57.84 11.11
CA LYS A 558 -41.17 57.42 10.65
C LYS A 558 -41.24 55.95 10.20
N THR A 559 -41.11 55.53 8.93
CA THR A 559 -40.04 55.72 7.90
C THR A 559 -38.64 55.22 8.35
N GLN A 560 -37.87 54.47 7.55
CA GLN A 560 -38.13 53.74 6.28
C GLN A 560 -36.92 52.81 5.96
N HIS A 561 -37.14 51.57 5.50
CA HIS A 561 -36.10 50.65 4.99
C HIS A 561 -36.70 49.65 3.93
N PRO A 562 -35.91 48.84 3.16
CA PRO A 562 -36.16 48.73 1.72
C PRO A 562 -36.13 47.29 1.12
N PHE A 563 -36.34 47.20 -0.21
CA PHE A 563 -35.47 46.52 -1.21
C PHE A 563 -36.15 45.62 -2.28
N SER A 564 -35.96 45.96 -3.57
CA SER A 564 -36.14 45.14 -4.79
C SER A 564 -37.59 44.66 -5.13
N TYR A 565 -38.02 44.46 -6.39
CA TYR A 565 -37.32 44.08 -7.64
C TYR A 565 -38.03 44.66 -8.92
N PHE A 566 -37.42 44.46 -10.10
CA PHE A 566 -38.04 44.40 -11.46
C PHE A 566 -38.47 45.70 -12.19
N LYS A 567 -37.78 46.06 -13.30
CA LYS A 567 -38.15 47.18 -14.22
C LYS A 567 -37.56 47.04 -15.64
N HIS A 568 -38.41 47.19 -16.67
CA HIS A 568 -38.15 47.54 -18.09
C HIS A 568 -37.20 46.70 -18.99
N ARG A 569 -37.73 46.22 -20.15
CA ARG A 569 -37.18 46.53 -21.51
C ARG A 569 -38.23 46.33 -22.63
N SER A 570 -37.96 46.91 -23.82
CA SER A 570 -38.77 47.02 -25.06
C SER A 570 -39.47 45.73 -25.54
N ARG A 571 -40.61 45.72 -26.26
CA ARG A 571 -41.40 46.71 -27.04
C ARG A 571 -40.82 47.21 -28.39
N MET A 572 -41.00 46.44 -29.48
CA MET A 572 -41.28 46.93 -30.85
C MET A 572 -41.65 45.77 -31.81
N SER A 573 -42.34 46.05 -32.92
CA SER A 573 -42.84 45.05 -33.90
C SER A 573 -42.40 45.36 -35.34
N LYS A 574 -42.51 44.39 -36.27
CA LYS A 574 -42.15 44.49 -37.69
C LYS A 574 -43.10 43.67 -38.60
N SER A 575 -43.16 44.04 -39.87
CA SER A 575 -43.98 43.42 -40.93
C SER A 575 -43.35 43.65 -42.32
N ARG A 576 -43.85 42.92 -43.34
CA ARG A 576 -43.77 43.20 -44.81
C ARG A 576 -42.41 42.99 -45.54
N ARG A 577 -42.36 41.98 -46.42
CA ARG A 577 -42.24 42.11 -47.91
C ARG A 577 -41.92 40.78 -48.62
N GLU A 578 -42.63 40.49 -49.71
CA GLU A 578 -42.35 39.45 -50.73
C GLU A 578 -42.68 40.00 -52.14
N ALA A 579 -42.42 39.19 -53.19
CA ALA A 579 -42.82 39.29 -54.61
C ALA A 579 -42.09 40.27 -55.57
N LEU A 580 -41.39 39.71 -56.58
CA LEU A 580 -41.34 40.08 -58.03
C LEU A 580 -40.12 39.41 -58.75
N ASP A 581 -40.33 38.58 -59.78
CA ASP A 581 -39.48 38.42 -61.01
C ASP A 581 -39.77 37.13 -61.84
N THR A 582 -40.61 37.20 -62.90
CA THR A 582 -40.75 36.17 -63.98
C THR A 582 -41.57 36.69 -65.19
N SER A 583 -41.04 36.73 -66.44
CA SER A 583 -41.78 36.68 -67.75
C SER A 583 -40.96 37.19 -68.98
N LEU A 584 -40.57 36.35 -69.98
CA LEU A 584 -40.08 36.82 -71.32
C LEU A 584 -39.86 35.78 -72.50
N GLN A 585 -40.70 34.77 -72.81
CA GLN A 585 -40.44 33.86 -73.98
C GLN A 585 -41.71 33.24 -74.66
N LEU A 586 -42.22 33.77 -75.80
CA LEU A 586 -43.34 33.14 -76.58
C LEU A 586 -43.67 33.77 -77.99
N GLU A 587 -43.21 33.21 -79.13
CA GLU A 587 -43.56 33.68 -80.53
C GLU A 587 -43.16 32.67 -81.67
N GLN A 588 -44.01 32.42 -82.71
CA GLN A 588 -43.77 31.88 -84.13
C GLN A 588 -44.63 30.66 -84.66
N GLU A 589 -45.41 30.77 -85.78
CA GLU A 589 -46.07 29.63 -86.57
C GLU A 589 -46.81 30.05 -87.92
N GLN A 590 -47.30 29.09 -88.81
CA GLN A 590 -48.43 29.16 -89.84
C GLN A 590 -48.19 28.92 -91.42
N GLN A 591 -48.87 27.94 -92.12
CA GLN A 591 -49.28 27.87 -93.61
C GLN A 591 -49.69 26.46 -94.24
N GLN A 592 -50.49 26.37 -95.36
CA GLN A 592 -50.66 25.21 -96.35
C GLN A 592 -51.78 25.36 -97.48
N ARG A 593 -51.81 24.59 -98.64
CA ARG A 593 -52.98 24.22 -99.57
C ARG A 593 -52.70 23.62 -101.03
N SER A 594 -53.74 23.03 -101.71
CA SER A 594 -54.05 22.94 -103.21
C SER A 594 -53.86 21.65 -104.12
N ARG A 595 -54.76 21.42 -105.15
CA ARG A 595 -54.66 20.60 -106.45
C ARG A 595 -55.98 20.33 -107.27
N ARG A 596 -55.91 19.93 -108.59
CA ARG A 596 -57.00 19.39 -109.51
C ARG A 596 -56.42 18.77 -110.84
N GLU A 597 -57.18 17.99 -111.65
CA GLU A 597 -56.84 17.42 -113.01
C GLU A 597 -58.08 17.05 -113.92
N GLN A 598 -58.01 16.24 -115.03
CA GLN A 598 -59.07 15.83 -116.03
C GLN A 598 -58.72 14.72 -117.11
N GLU A 599 -59.24 14.77 -118.37
CA GLU A 599 -60.18 13.73 -118.94
C GLU A 599 -59.83 12.70 -120.12
N ALA A 600 -60.23 12.86 -121.41
CA ALA A 600 -61.23 12.00 -122.15
C ALA A 600 -61.00 10.65 -122.98
N GLY A 601 -60.40 10.60 -124.20
CA GLY A 601 -60.58 9.57 -125.29
C GLY A 601 -60.12 8.11 -125.08
N LYS A 602 -60.86 7.34 -124.27
CA LYS A 602 -60.33 6.17 -123.56
C LYS A 602 -60.61 4.76 -124.09
N GLU A 603 -61.63 4.44 -124.89
CA GLU A 603 -62.16 3.05 -124.90
C GLU A 603 -61.46 1.97 -125.76
N MET A 604 -61.18 2.20 -127.05
CA MET A 604 -60.35 1.24 -127.81
C MET A 604 -58.89 1.28 -127.37
N ASP A 605 -58.44 2.45 -126.92
CA ASP A 605 -57.26 2.58 -126.09
C ASP A 605 -57.37 1.70 -124.83
N ILE A 606 -58.49 1.68 -124.10
CA ILE A 606 -58.67 0.86 -122.90
C ILE A 606 -58.50 -0.61 -123.24
N LEU A 607 -59.02 -1.11 -124.38
CA LEU A 607 -58.98 -2.53 -124.72
C LEU A 607 -57.61 -2.95 -125.29
N ARG A 608 -56.96 -2.12 -126.12
CA ARG A 608 -55.55 -2.37 -126.48
C ARG A 608 -54.65 -2.24 -125.24
N ASN A 609 -54.76 -1.15 -124.49
CA ASN A 609 -54.21 -1.01 -123.14
C ASN A 609 -54.89 -1.97 -122.11
N HIS A 610 -55.71 -2.96 -122.47
CA HIS A 610 -56.17 -4.00 -121.53
C HIS A 610 -55.43 -5.29 -121.79
N LEU A 611 -55.07 -5.56 -123.05
CA LEU A 611 -54.14 -6.63 -123.39
C LEU A 611 -52.69 -6.18 -123.17
N GLU A 612 -52.34 -4.93 -123.49
CA GLU A 612 -51.06 -4.32 -123.11
C GLU A 612 -50.98 -4.05 -121.60
N ARG A 613 -52.07 -3.67 -120.89
CA ARG A 613 -52.06 -3.73 -119.41
C ARG A 613 -51.93 -5.15 -118.92
N ARG A 614 -52.67 -6.15 -119.43
CA ARG A 614 -52.46 -7.54 -118.97
C ARG A 614 -51.04 -8.02 -119.20
N LEU A 615 -50.38 -7.61 -120.28
CA LEU A 615 -48.95 -7.89 -120.47
C LEU A 615 -48.08 -7.10 -119.48
N GLN A 616 -48.30 -5.80 -119.27
CA GLN A 616 -47.61 -4.97 -118.26
C GLN A 616 -47.96 -5.30 -116.79
N GLU A 617 -49.03 -6.07 -116.55
CA GLU A 617 -49.46 -6.60 -115.26
C GLU A 617 -48.77 -7.95 -115.02
N LEU A 618 -48.59 -8.77 -116.06
CA LEU A 618 -47.91 -10.08 -116.01
C LEU A 618 -46.36 -9.95 -116.08
N GLU A 619 -45.84 -8.98 -116.84
CA GLU A 619 -44.40 -8.70 -117.02
C GLU A 619 -43.66 -8.47 -115.69
N PRO A 620 -44.19 -7.67 -114.73
CA PRO A 620 -43.57 -7.52 -113.42
C PRO A 620 -43.92 -8.64 -112.44
N LEU A 621 -44.84 -9.59 -112.72
CA LEU A 621 -45.18 -10.64 -111.74
C LEU A 621 -43.98 -11.51 -111.32
N PRO A 622 -43.05 -11.93 -112.19
CA PRO A 622 -41.84 -12.64 -111.78
C PRO A 622 -40.94 -11.79 -110.86
N GLU A 623 -40.91 -10.47 -111.08
CA GLU A 623 -40.13 -9.55 -110.25
C GLU A 623 -40.85 -9.21 -108.93
N GLN A 624 -42.19 -9.11 -108.93
CA GLN A 624 -42.99 -8.99 -107.71
C GLN A 624 -42.93 -10.27 -106.87
N LEU A 625 -42.94 -11.45 -107.51
CA LEU A 625 -42.72 -12.74 -106.88
C LEU A 625 -41.33 -12.77 -106.23
N ARG A 626 -40.26 -12.50 -107.00
CA ARG A 626 -38.89 -12.39 -106.46
C ARG A 626 -38.78 -11.37 -105.32
N ASN A 627 -39.45 -10.22 -105.41
CA ASN A 627 -39.49 -9.22 -104.35
C ASN A 627 -40.29 -9.71 -103.11
N SER A 628 -41.29 -10.55 -103.28
CA SER A 628 -42.04 -11.17 -102.18
C SER A 628 -41.28 -12.33 -101.53
N GLU A 629 -40.57 -13.12 -102.33
CA GLU A 629 -39.61 -14.15 -101.89
C GLU A 629 -38.45 -13.51 -101.12
N GLN A 630 -37.87 -12.41 -101.62
CA GLN A 630 -36.85 -11.66 -100.89
C GLN A 630 -37.39 -11.08 -99.59
N LYS A 631 -38.59 -10.48 -99.58
CA LYS A 631 -39.22 -9.98 -98.35
C LYS A 631 -39.53 -11.11 -97.36
N LEU A 632 -39.87 -12.30 -97.84
CA LEU A 632 -40.07 -13.49 -97.02
C LEU A 632 -38.74 -13.99 -96.45
N LEU A 633 -37.68 -14.08 -97.26
CA LEU A 633 -36.33 -14.41 -96.80
C LEU A 633 -35.87 -13.42 -95.73
N GLU A 634 -35.92 -12.12 -96.00
CA GLU A 634 -35.63 -11.07 -95.03
C GLU A 634 -36.48 -11.17 -93.75
N ALA A 635 -37.77 -11.56 -93.86
CA ALA A 635 -38.63 -11.76 -92.69
C ALA A 635 -38.21 -13.01 -91.89
N THR A 636 -37.83 -14.10 -92.55
CA THR A 636 -37.30 -15.30 -91.88
C THR A 636 -35.93 -15.06 -91.25
N GLU A 637 -35.05 -14.28 -91.89
CA GLU A 637 -33.78 -13.85 -91.28
C GLU A 637 -34.02 -12.95 -90.06
N LYS A 638 -34.97 -12.01 -90.14
CA LYS A 638 -35.39 -11.16 -89.01
C LYS A 638 -35.95 -12.02 -87.87
N LEU A 639 -36.79 -13.01 -88.15
CA LEU A 639 -37.32 -13.97 -87.17
C LEU A 639 -36.18 -14.78 -86.52
N LEU A 640 -35.32 -15.43 -87.31
CA LEU A 640 -34.16 -16.19 -86.83
C LEU A 640 -33.20 -15.32 -85.99
N SER A 641 -33.07 -14.02 -86.33
CA SER A 641 -32.28 -13.08 -85.52
C SER A 641 -32.95 -12.74 -84.18
N GLN A 642 -34.28 -12.72 -84.12
CA GLN A 642 -35.03 -12.53 -82.88
C GLN A 642 -35.01 -13.80 -82.03
N GLU A 643 -35.16 -14.99 -82.62
CA GLU A 643 -35.05 -16.28 -81.92
C GLU A 643 -33.66 -16.47 -81.30
N ARG A 644 -32.58 -16.09 -82.01
CA ARG A 644 -31.22 -16.06 -81.44
C ARG A 644 -31.13 -15.12 -80.23
N ARG A 645 -31.65 -13.90 -80.35
CA ARG A 645 -31.70 -12.92 -79.24
C ARG A 645 -32.53 -13.41 -78.06
N PHE A 646 -33.67 -14.09 -78.30
CA PHE A 646 -34.46 -14.70 -77.24
C PHE A 646 -33.73 -15.87 -76.57
N SER A 647 -32.99 -16.69 -77.33
CA SER A 647 -32.12 -17.73 -76.78
C SER A 647 -30.98 -17.15 -75.94
N GLU A 648 -30.34 -16.07 -76.41
CA GLU A 648 -29.30 -15.32 -75.68
C GLU A 648 -29.87 -14.70 -74.40
N GLN A 649 -31.02 -14.04 -74.46
CA GLN A 649 -31.73 -13.50 -73.30
C GLN A 649 -32.14 -14.59 -72.31
N THR A 650 -32.63 -15.73 -72.79
CA THR A 650 -32.99 -16.88 -71.92
C THR A 650 -31.77 -17.44 -71.21
N LYS A 651 -30.62 -17.55 -71.89
CA LYS A 651 -29.34 -17.94 -71.27
C LYS A 651 -28.88 -16.92 -70.24
N VAL A 652 -28.96 -15.61 -70.53
CA VAL A 652 -28.63 -14.56 -69.57
C VAL A 652 -29.57 -14.62 -68.35
N ILE A 653 -30.85 -14.95 -68.54
CA ILE A 653 -31.80 -15.15 -67.43
C ILE A 653 -31.42 -16.38 -66.60
N SER A 654 -31.13 -17.55 -67.19
CA SER A 654 -30.67 -18.73 -66.43
C SER A 654 -29.33 -18.49 -65.71
N ASP A 655 -28.41 -17.76 -66.35
CA ASP A 655 -27.14 -17.34 -65.79
C ASP A 655 -27.29 -16.31 -64.66
N LEU A 656 -28.42 -15.59 -64.60
CA LEU A 656 -28.75 -14.69 -63.50
C LEU A 656 -29.50 -15.43 -62.37
N SER A 657 -30.46 -16.31 -62.69
CA SER A 657 -31.13 -17.18 -61.72
C SER A 657 -30.11 -18.00 -60.93
N THR A 658 -29.24 -18.75 -61.60
CA THR A 658 -28.19 -19.55 -60.93
C THR A 658 -27.22 -18.72 -60.08
N LYS A 659 -26.99 -17.44 -60.42
CA LYS A 659 -26.22 -16.51 -59.57
C LYS A 659 -27.01 -16.01 -58.36
N VAL A 660 -28.33 -15.81 -58.49
CA VAL A 660 -29.23 -15.46 -57.38
C VAL A 660 -29.40 -16.65 -56.44
N ASP A 661 -29.56 -17.87 -56.97
CA ASP A 661 -29.65 -19.10 -56.20
C ASP A 661 -28.36 -19.32 -55.39
N HIS A 662 -27.19 -19.20 -56.04
CA HIS A 662 -25.90 -19.28 -55.35
C HIS A 662 -25.66 -18.16 -54.32
N GLN A 663 -26.21 -16.97 -54.54
CA GLN A 663 -26.21 -15.89 -53.54
C GLN A 663 -27.14 -16.20 -52.36
N ALA A 664 -28.27 -16.87 -52.60
CA ALA A 664 -29.17 -17.33 -51.54
C ALA A 664 -28.50 -18.42 -50.69
N GLU A 665 -27.90 -19.44 -51.31
CA GLU A 665 -27.06 -20.46 -50.64
C GLU A 665 -25.96 -19.82 -49.79
N GLN A 666 -25.25 -18.82 -50.34
CA GLN A 666 -24.19 -18.12 -49.62
C GLN A 666 -24.73 -17.32 -48.42
N VAL A 667 -25.90 -16.69 -48.54
CA VAL A 667 -26.56 -15.99 -47.42
C VAL A 667 -27.05 -16.97 -46.36
N GLU A 668 -27.57 -18.13 -46.75
CA GLU A 668 -28.02 -19.19 -45.83
C GLU A 668 -26.84 -19.80 -45.06
N ALA A 669 -25.77 -20.19 -45.76
CA ALA A 669 -24.53 -20.66 -45.13
C ALA A 669 -23.84 -19.62 -44.23
N MET A 670 -24.11 -18.32 -44.43
CA MET A 670 -23.68 -17.26 -43.52
C MET A 670 -24.61 -17.06 -42.32
N ARG A 671 -25.90 -17.37 -42.44
CA ARG A 671 -26.84 -17.44 -41.30
C ARG A 671 -26.52 -18.63 -40.40
N ASP A 672 -26.22 -19.79 -40.95
CA ASP A 672 -25.85 -20.98 -40.16
C ASP A 672 -24.57 -20.76 -39.35
N LYS A 673 -23.57 -20.11 -39.96
CA LYS A 673 -22.35 -19.66 -39.27
C LYS A 673 -22.62 -18.63 -38.18
N TRP A 674 -23.62 -17.76 -38.38
CA TRP A 674 -24.04 -16.79 -37.36
C TRP A 674 -24.80 -17.46 -36.21
N HIS A 675 -25.67 -18.44 -36.49
CA HIS A 675 -26.40 -19.20 -35.49
C HIS A 675 -25.46 -20.09 -34.65
N THR A 676 -24.56 -20.84 -35.29
CA THR A 676 -23.55 -21.64 -34.58
C THR A 676 -22.65 -20.77 -33.70
N ALA A 677 -22.12 -19.65 -34.23
CA ALA A 677 -21.38 -18.69 -33.41
C ALA A 677 -22.22 -18.05 -32.29
N GLN A 678 -23.53 -17.85 -32.48
CA GLN A 678 -24.43 -17.37 -31.43
C GLN A 678 -24.62 -18.41 -30.31
N ASP A 679 -24.76 -19.69 -30.64
CA ASP A 679 -24.91 -20.77 -29.67
C ASP A 679 -23.58 -21.09 -28.95
N GLU A 680 -22.44 -20.98 -29.63
CA GLU A 680 -21.11 -20.98 -29.00
C GLU A 680 -20.98 -19.82 -27.99
N ASN A 681 -21.39 -18.60 -28.35
CA ASN A 681 -21.40 -17.46 -27.43
C ASN A 681 -22.36 -17.67 -26.23
N ARG A 682 -23.53 -18.30 -26.43
CA ARG A 682 -24.43 -18.69 -25.32
C ARG A 682 -23.78 -19.72 -24.39
N SER A 683 -23.11 -20.73 -24.97
CA SER A 683 -22.37 -21.75 -24.23
C SER A 683 -21.24 -21.11 -23.39
N LEU A 684 -20.40 -20.29 -24.00
CA LEU A 684 -19.31 -19.57 -23.33
C LEU A 684 -19.82 -18.62 -22.23
N ALA A 685 -20.94 -17.93 -22.44
CA ALA A 685 -21.57 -17.10 -21.41
C ALA A 685 -22.02 -17.94 -20.21
N SER A 686 -22.66 -19.10 -20.43
CA SER A 686 -23.07 -20.00 -19.35
C SER A 686 -21.86 -20.60 -18.60
N GLN A 687 -20.76 -20.86 -19.29
CA GLN A 687 -19.50 -21.31 -18.69
C GLN A 687 -18.89 -20.22 -17.81
N MET A 688 -18.80 -18.97 -18.30
CA MET A 688 -18.35 -17.82 -17.49
C MET A 688 -19.19 -17.67 -16.23
N GLU A 689 -20.52 -17.73 -16.34
CA GLU A 689 -21.42 -17.62 -15.18
C GLU A 689 -21.17 -18.75 -14.16
N SER A 690 -20.92 -19.98 -14.65
CA SER A 690 -20.58 -21.11 -13.78
C SER A 690 -19.23 -20.94 -13.07
N PHE A 691 -18.21 -20.39 -13.75
CA PHE A 691 -16.92 -20.06 -13.14
C PHE A 691 -17.04 -18.89 -12.16
N GLN A 692 -17.86 -17.89 -12.46
CA GLN A 692 -18.13 -16.75 -11.58
C GLN A 692 -18.86 -17.17 -10.30
N ARG A 693 -19.82 -18.10 -10.39
CA ARG A 693 -20.45 -18.73 -9.21
C ARG A 693 -19.44 -19.53 -8.37
N ARG A 694 -18.61 -20.37 -9.00
CA ARG A 694 -17.55 -21.12 -8.29
C ARG A 694 -16.48 -20.22 -7.65
N LEU A 695 -16.19 -19.07 -8.25
CA LEU A 695 -15.29 -18.06 -7.67
C LEU A 695 -15.93 -17.41 -6.43
N GLN A 696 -17.21 -17.03 -6.51
CA GLN A 696 -17.96 -16.49 -5.37
C GLN A 696 -18.06 -17.50 -4.22
N GLU A 697 -18.34 -18.78 -4.51
CA GLU A 697 -18.35 -19.86 -3.53
C GLU A 697 -17.01 -20.02 -2.81
N ALA A 698 -15.89 -19.95 -3.55
CA ALA A 698 -14.54 -20.00 -2.98
C ALA A 698 -14.20 -18.75 -2.16
N ASP A 699 -14.61 -17.57 -2.61
CA ASP A 699 -14.44 -16.31 -1.88
C ASP A 699 -15.26 -16.29 -0.58
N ASP A 700 -16.45 -16.88 -0.54
CA ASP A 700 -17.26 -16.98 0.68
C ASP A 700 -16.71 -18.04 1.66
N GLN A 701 -16.17 -19.16 1.15
CA GLN A 701 -15.39 -20.11 1.96
C GLN A 701 -14.13 -19.46 2.56
N ASN A 702 -13.40 -18.64 1.80
CA ASN A 702 -12.25 -17.89 2.33
C ASN A 702 -12.66 -16.92 3.45
N LYS A 703 -13.79 -16.21 3.32
CA LYS A 703 -14.34 -15.34 4.38
C LYS A 703 -14.69 -16.14 5.65
N GLU A 704 -15.29 -17.32 5.50
CA GLU A 704 -15.59 -18.20 6.64
C GLU A 704 -14.30 -18.69 7.33
N LEU A 705 -13.30 -19.13 6.56
CA LEU A 705 -12.00 -19.55 7.09
C LEU A 705 -11.29 -18.42 7.84
N HIS A 706 -11.31 -17.18 7.33
CA HIS A 706 -10.80 -16.01 8.05
C HIS A 706 -11.55 -15.75 9.36
N ALA A 707 -12.88 -15.88 9.37
CA ALA A 707 -13.67 -15.74 10.60
C ALA A 707 -13.41 -16.86 11.63
N ILE A 708 -13.11 -18.08 11.17
CA ILE A 708 -12.68 -19.19 12.04
C ILE A 708 -11.28 -18.96 12.60
N ILE A 709 -10.35 -18.42 11.80
CA ILE A 709 -8.99 -18.06 12.23
C ILE A 709 -9.06 -16.97 13.32
N ALA A 710 -9.79 -15.88 13.09
CA ALA A 710 -9.92 -14.80 14.08
C ALA A 710 -10.48 -15.28 15.44
N LYS A 711 -11.50 -16.16 15.42
CA LYS A 711 -12.03 -16.79 16.66
C LYS A 711 -11.01 -17.69 17.36
N ARG A 712 -10.16 -18.39 16.61
CA ARG A 712 -9.06 -19.20 17.17
C ARG A 712 -7.97 -18.32 17.77
N GLU A 713 -7.61 -17.22 17.12
CA GLU A 713 -6.65 -16.24 17.62
C GLU A 713 -7.14 -15.57 18.91
N GLU A 714 -8.42 -15.18 18.97
CA GLU A 714 -9.06 -14.70 20.20
C GLU A 714 -8.99 -15.76 21.33
N THR A 715 -9.33 -17.00 21.01
CA THR A 715 -9.27 -18.13 21.97
C THR A 715 -7.84 -18.38 22.46
N VAL A 716 -6.84 -18.27 21.60
CA VAL A 716 -5.41 -18.38 21.97
C VAL A 716 -5.00 -17.22 22.87
N HIS A 717 -5.41 -15.99 22.56
CA HIS A 717 -5.12 -14.81 23.38
C HIS A 717 -5.74 -14.89 24.78
N GLN A 718 -7.01 -15.32 24.89
CA GLN A 718 -7.67 -15.56 26.18
C GLN A 718 -6.95 -16.64 27.02
N ASN A 719 -6.46 -17.71 26.39
CA ASN A 719 -5.68 -18.73 27.08
C ASN A 719 -4.28 -18.24 27.49
N GLN A 720 -3.62 -17.42 26.66
CA GLN A 720 -2.34 -16.81 26.98
C GLN A 720 -2.44 -15.91 28.22
N LEU A 721 -3.44 -15.02 28.29
CA LEU A 721 -3.71 -14.19 29.47
C LEU A 721 -3.93 -15.05 30.74
N ARG A 722 -4.68 -16.14 30.62
CA ARG A 722 -4.92 -17.09 31.72
C ARG A 722 -3.66 -17.81 32.19
N ILE A 723 -2.74 -18.13 31.27
CA ILE A 723 -1.41 -18.69 31.59
C ILE A 723 -0.54 -17.66 32.30
N GLU A 724 -0.56 -16.40 31.86
CA GLU A 724 0.17 -15.31 32.53
C GLU A 724 -0.34 -15.06 33.94
N ASP A 725 -1.66 -15.03 34.17
CA ASP A 725 -2.21 -14.87 35.52
C ASP A 725 -1.88 -16.06 36.42
N LYS A 726 -1.91 -17.30 35.92
CA LYS A 726 -1.41 -18.45 36.69
C LYS A 726 0.10 -18.44 36.92
N THR A 727 0.86 -17.82 36.03
CA THR A 727 2.32 -17.59 36.22
C THR A 727 2.57 -16.52 37.29
N ARG A 728 1.78 -15.45 37.32
CA ARG A 728 1.80 -14.41 38.37
C ARG A 728 1.41 -14.99 39.73
N GLU A 729 0.35 -15.79 39.79
CA GLU A 729 -0.12 -16.49 40.98
C GLU A 729 0.95 -17.46 41.54
N ASN A 730 1.50 -18.32 40.69
CA ASN A 730 2.57 -19.26 41.08
C ASN A 730 3.84 -18.51 41.54
N SER A 731 4.20 -17.41 40.89
CA SER A 731 5.32 -16.55 41.32
C SER A 731 5.07 -15.92 42.69
N SER A 732 3.83 -15.53 43.00
CA SER A 732 3.45 -15.01 44.31
C SER A 732 3.51 -16.08 45.40
N LEU A 733 2.95 -17.27 45.12
CA LEU A 733 2.98 -18.42 46.04
C LEU A 733 4.42 -18.91 46.31
N SER A 734 5.28 -18.90 45.28
CA SER A 734 6.70 -19.26 45.42
C SER A 734 7.42 -18.31 46.39
N ARG A 735 7.24 -16.98 46.25
CA ARG A 735 7.81 -16.00 47.19
C ARG A 735 7.26 -16.15 48.61
N GLN A 736 5.96 -16.46 48.75
CA GLN A 736 5.34 -16.70 50.06
C GLN A 736 5.93 -17.95 50.74
N LEU A 737 6.19 -19.02 49.97
CA LEU A 737 6.86 -20.22 50.45
C LEU A 737 8.32 -19.97 50.84
N GLU A 738 9.08 -19.24 50.01
CA GLU A 738 10.46 -18.83 50.32
C GLU A 738 10.53 -17.97 51.59
N GLN A 739 9.62 -17.01 51.76
CA GLN A 739 9.53 -16.19 52.97
C GLN A 739 9.19 -17.05 54.20
N ALA A 740 8.21 -17.96 54.10
CA ALA A 740 7.85 -18.86 55.19
C ALA A 740 9.00 -19.80 55.60
N ILE A 741 9.78 -20.30 54.62
CA ILE A 741 11.01 -21.08 54.88
C ILE A 741 12.08 -20.22 55.55
N SER A 742 12.23 -18.95 55.13
CA SER A 742 13.17 -17.99 55.72
C SER A 742 12.83 -17.67 57.19
N ASP A 743 11.58 -17.35 57.49
CA ASP A 743 11.12 -17.11 58.85
C ASP A 743 11.17 -18.37 59.72
N SER A 744 10.86 -19.55 59.16
CA SER A 744 11.02 -20.82 59.88
C SER A 744 12.48 -21.07 60.28
N ARG A 745 13.43 -20.86 59.35
CA ARG A 745 14.88 -20.97 59.64
C ARG A 745 15.35 -19.95 60.68
N ARG A 746 14.84 -18.71 60.63
CA ARG A 746 15.16 -17.69 61.65
C ARG A 746 14.63 -18.08 63.03
N LEU A 747 13.40 -18.58 63.12
CA LEU A 747 12.82 -19.06 64.38
C LEU A 747 13.54 -20.30 64.93
N GLU A 748 13.98 -21.20 64.06
CA GLU A 748 14.81 -22.35 64.42
C GLU A 748 16.18 -21.91 64.97
N GLU A 749 16.87 -21.01 64.28
CA GLU A 749 18.17 -20.48 64.71
C GLU A 749 18.05 -19.70 66.03
N GLU A 750 17.05 -18.83 66.16
CA GLU A 750 16.74 -18.15 67.43
C GLU A 750 16.46 -19.15 68.57
N SER A 751 15.77 -20.26 68.29
CA SER A 751 15.50 -21.31 69.27
C SER A 751 16.80 -22.06 69.65
N ARG A 752 17.66 -22.32 68.67
CA ARG A 752 18.98 -22.96 68.83
C ARG A 752 19.93 -22.08 69.65
N GLU A 753 20.00 -20.79 69.38
CA GLU A 753 20.75 -19.82 70.20
C GLU A 753 20.21 -19.77 71.64
N LYS A 754 18.89 -19.70 71.82
CA LYS A 754 18.26 -19.74 73.15
C LYS A 754 18.55 -21.06 73.88
N ALA A 755 18.67 -22.18 73.17
CA ALA A 755 19.09 -23.47 73.74
C ALA A 755 20.57 -23.47 74.16
N VAL A 756 21.48 -23.07 73.26
CA VAL A 756 22.92 -22.94 73.54
C VAL A 756 23.19 -21.98 74.69
N GLN A 757 22.43 -20.88 74.82
CA GLN A 757 22.61 -19.96 75.93
C GLN A 757 22.08 -20.51 77.26
N ARG A 758 20.99 -21.28 77.26
CA ARG A 758 20.58 -22.04 78.47
C ARG A 758 21.65 -23.06 78.87
N GLU A 759 22.24 -23.75 77.90
CA GLU A 759 23.32 -24.72 78.13
C GLU A 759 24.56 -24.05 78.74
N ARG A 760 25.06 -22.95 78.15
CA ARG A 760 26.16 -22.14 78.70
C ARG A 760 25.88 -21.66 80.12
N ASN A 761 24.67 -21.18 80.39
CA ASN A 761 24.27 -20.74 81.72
C ASN A 761 24.25 -21.92 82.73
N ALA A 762 23.82 -23.12 82.30
CA ALA A 762 23.85 -24.32 83.13
C ALA A 762 25.28 -24.81 83.38
N GLN A 763 26.15 -24.84 82.36
CA GLN A 763 27.57 -25.17 82.47
C GLN A 763 28.29 -24.22 83.44
N ALA A 764 28.07 -22.90 83.31
CA ALA A 764 28.61 -21.91 84.25
C ALA A 764 28.10 -22.15 85.68
N ARG A 765 26.83 -22.51 85.87
CA ARG A 765 26.27 -22.84 87.18
C ARG A 765 26.83 -24.13 87.78
N ILE A 766 27.18 -25.12 86.94
CA ILE A 766 27.87 -26.33 87.38
C ILE A 766 29.27 -25.98 87.91
N LEU A 767 30.06 -25.19 87.16
CA LEU A 767 31.39 -24.74 87.60
C LEU A 767 31.34 -23.95 88.92
N ASP A 768 30.35 -23.08 89.10
CA ASP A 768 30.07 -22.37 90.35
C ASP A 768 29.82 -23.33 91.54
N LEU A 769 29.04 -24.39 91.31
CA LEU A 769 28.68 -25.39 92.33
C LEU A 769 29.86 -26.33 92.63
N GLU A 770 30.67 -26.67 91.63
CA GLU A 770 31.93 -27.42 91.81
C GLU A 770 32.94 -26.61 92.62
N ALA A 771 33.07 -25.30 92.34
CA ALA A 771 33.91 -24.40 93.13
C ALA A 771 33.42 -24.27 94.58
N GLN A 772 32.11 -24.14 94.82
CA GLN A 772 31.53 -24.14 96.17
C GLN A 772 31.74 -25.48 96.88
N LEU A 773 31.48 -26.60 96.21
CA LEU A 773 31.70 -27.95 96.74
C LEU A 773 33.17 -28.15 97.14
N ASN A 774 34.12 -27.62 96.36
CA ASN A 774 35.54 -27.72 96.67
C ASN A 774 35.98 -26.79 97.83
N ARG A 775 35.36 -25.60 97.99
CA ARG A 775 35.52 -24.76 99.20
C ARG A 775 35.02 -25.47 100.46
N VAL A 776 33.78 -25.98 100.43
CA VAL A 776 33.16 -26.70 101.56
C VAL A 776 33.93 -27.99 101.89
N LYS A 777 34.45 -28.72 100.89
CA LYS A 777 35.41 -29.82 101.14
C LYS A 777 36.65 -29.32 101.90
N GLY A 778 37.23 -28.19 101.49
CA GLY A 778 38.38 -27.58 102.18
C GLY A 778 38.07 -27.22 103.63
N GLU A 779 36.95 -26.55 103.87
CA GLU A 779 36.43 -26.20 105.22
C GLU A 779 36.20 -27.43 106.09
N ILE A 780 35.62 -28.52 105.54
CA ILE A 780 35.47 -29.80 106.24
C ILE A 780 36.83 -30.40 106.61
N HIS A 781 37.84 -30.34 105.73
CA HIS A 781 39.19 -30.83 106.02
C HIS A 781 39.94 -29.93 107.02
N GLN A 782 39.62 -28.64 107.11
CA GLN A 782 40.13 -27.74 108.15
C GLN A 782 39.46 -28.02 109.50
N SER A 783 38.13 -28.15 109.52
CA SER A 783 37.32 -28.45 110.71
C SER A 783 37.67 -29.82 111.30
N LYS A 784 37.86 -30.86 110.48
CA LYS A 784 38.35 -32.17 110.94
C LYS A 784 39.71 -32.08 111.64
N ARG A 785 40.68 -31.37 111.05
CA ARG A 785 42.01 -31.17 111.68
C ARG A 785 41.90 -30.39 112.99
N ALA A 786 41.10 -29.32 113.03
CA ALA A 786 40.86 -28.56 114.25
C ALA A 786 40.18 -29.40 115.36
N LYS A 787 39.25 -30.29 114.98
CA LYS A 787 38.63 -31.26 115.89
C LYS A 787 39.66 -32.27 116.40
N GLU A 788 40.48 -32.86 115.54
CA GLU A 788 41.54 -33.78 115.94
C GLU A 788 42.55 -33.11 116.90
N ASP A 789 42.93 -31.86 116.66
CA ASP A 789 43.81 -31.10 117.54
C ASP A 789 43.15 -30.71 118.87
N ALA A 790 41.84 -30.47 118.88
CA ALA A 790 41.07 -30.31 120.11
C ALA A 790 40.98 -31.63 120.90
N GLU A 791 40.73 -32.77 120.22
CA GLU A 791 40.71 -34.10 120.84
C GLU A 791 42.09 -34.50 121.38
N ARG A 792 43.18 -34.20 120.67
CA ARG A 792 44.56 -34.35 121.18
C ARG A 792 44.76 -33.56 122.48
N LYS A 793 44.30 -32.30 122.54
CA LYS A 793 44.38 -31.44 123.74
C LYS A 793 43.51 -31.95 124.90
N PHE A 794 42.24 -32.29 124.64
CA PHE A 794 41.34 -32.84 125.67
C PHE A 794 41.81 -34.20 126.19
N ASN A 795 42.36 -35.06 125.33
CA ASN A 795 42.97 -36.32 125.76
C ASN A 795 44.19 -36.08 126.65
N SER A 796 45.07 -35.12 126.31
CA SER A 796 46.19 -34.72 127.18
C SER A 796 45.68 -34.25 128.55
N GLN A 797 44.70 -33.35 128.58
CA GLN A 797 44.09 -32.86 129.82
C GLN A 797 43.40 -33.98 130.63
N LEU A 798 42.79 -34.96 129.97
CA LEU A 798 42.23 -36.15 130.61
C LEU A 798 43.30 -37.05 131.21
N TYR A 799 44.45 -37.23 130.54
CA TYR A 799 45.59 -37.93 131.12
C TYR A 799 46.18 -37.17 132.32
N ASP A 800 46.37 -35.85 132.22
CA ASP A 800 46.85 -35.00 133.32
C ASP A 800 45.90 -35.04 134.54
N LEU A 801 44.59 -34.99 134.31
CA LEU A 801 43.57 -35.07 135.36
C LEU A 801 43.47 -36.49 135.93
N LYS A 802 43.61 -37.53 135.10
CA LYS A 802 43.63 -38.93 135.57
C LYS A 802 44.84 -39.18 136.45
N ASP A 803 46.04 -38.76 136.04
CA ASP A 803 47.27 -38.89 136.83
C ASP A 803 47.15 -38.16 138.17
N ARG A 804 46.68 -36.90 138.18
CA ARG A 804 46.37 -36.17 139.43
C ARG A 804 45.33 -36.86 140.31
N LEU A 805 44.30 -37.48 139.72
CA LEU A 805 43.28 -38.23 140.45
C LEU A 805 43.82 -39.56 140.99
N GLU A 806 44.73 -40.22 140.27
CA GLU A 806 45.39 -41.46 140.67
C GLU A 806 46.42 -41.20 141.78
N GLN A 807 47.18 -40.10 141.70
CA GLN A 807 47.97 -39.54 142.79
C GLN A 807 47.11 -39.20 144.02
N SER A 808 45.98 -38.50 143.84
CA SER A 808 45.01 -38.19 144.91
C SER A 808 44.44 -39.46 145.54
N HIS A 809 44.07 -40.48 144.76
CA HIS A 809 43.63 -41.76 145.29
C HIS A 809 44.75 -42.55 145.99
N SER A 810 46.01 -42.41 145.58
CA SER A 810 47.14 -43.03 146.27
C SER A 810 47.39 -42.40 147.64
N THR A 811 47.34 -41.07 147.74
CA THR A 811 47.46 -40.34 149.02
C THR A 811 46.23 -40.55 149.89
N ASN A 812 45.02 -40.62 149.33
CA ASN A 812 43.81 -40.93 150.07
C ASN A 812 43.80 -42.40 150.57
N ARG A 813 44.27 -43.39 149.79
CA ARG A 813 44.53 -44.74 150.31
C ARG A 813 45.57 -44.74 151.44
N SER A 814 46.63 -43.93 151.31
CA SER A 814 47.65 -43.79 152.36
C SER A 814 47.05 -43.23 153.65
N MET A 815 46.21 -42.20 153.55
CA MET A 815 45.45 -41.67 154.69
C MET A 815 44.44 -42.68 155.25
N GLN A 816 43.72 -43.43 154.40
CA GLN A 816 42.79 -44.47 154.83
C GLN A 816 43.51 -45.59 155.59
N ASN A 817 44.67 -46.05 155.10
CA ASN A 817 45.50 -47.03 155.80
C ASN A 817 45.99 -46.50 157.15
N TYR A 818 46.39 -45.22 157.23
CA TYR A 818 46.77 -44.57 158.49
C TYR A 818 45.59 -44.42 159.47
N VAL A 819 44.40 -44.07 158.97
CA VAL A 819 43.16 -44.01 159.77
C VAL A 819 42.72 -45.41 160.21
N GLN A 820 42.93 -46.44 159.39
CA GLN A 820 42.66 -47.84 159.74
C GLN A 820 43.60 -48.29 160.88
N PHE A 821 44.89 -47.95 160.78
CA PHE A 821 45.89 -48.18 161.82
C PHE A 821 45.55 -47.46 163.13
N LEU A 822 45.16 -46.18 163.07
CA LEU A 822 44.71 -45.43 164.25
C LEU A 822 43.43 -46.03 164.86
N LYS A 823 42.42 -46.36 164.04
CA LYS A 823 41.18 -47.00 164.53
C LYS A 823 41.45 -48.33 165.23
N SER A 824 42.29 -49.18 164.64
CA SER A 824 42.69 -50.45 165.26
C SER A 824 43.48 -50.25 166.55
N SER A 825 44.27 -49.18 166.64
CA SER A 825 45.04 -48.83 167.84
C SER A 825 44.15 -48.34 168.98
N TYR A 826 43.19 -47.43 168.69
CA TYR A 826 42.27 -46.90 169.72
C TYR A 826 41.19 -47.89 170.15
N ALA A 827 40.69 -48.75 169.24
CA ALA A 827 39.71 -49.78 169.58
C ALA A 827 40.22 -50.76 170.65
N ASN A 828 41.51 -51.09 170.62
CA ASN A 828 42.16 -51.98 171.60
C ASN A 828 42.37 -51.36 173.00
N VAL A 829 42.13 -50.05 173.19
CA VAL A 829 42.47 -49.34 174.44
C VAL A 829 41.24 -48.88 175.23
N PHE A 830 40.10 -48.64 174.57
CA PHE A 830 38.92 -48.01 175.21
C PHE A 830 37.57 -48.67 174.87
N GLY A 831 37.55 -49.86 174.27
CA GLY A 831 36.32 -50.50 173.80
C GLY A 831 35.73 -51.54 174.75
N ASP A 832 34.79 -51.15 175.64
CA ASP A 832 33.79 -52.09 176.16
C ASP A 832 32.49 -51.39 176.67
N THR A 833 31.57 -51.04 175.77
CA THR A 833 30.14 -50.81 176.10
C THR A 833 29.27 -51.02 174.85
N SER A 834 28.06 -51.56 175.04
CA SER A 834 27.19 -52.10 173.98
C SER A 834 26.04 -51.19 173.51
N LEU A 835 25.63 -51.32 172.23
CA LEU A 835 24.24 -51.34 171.67
C LEU A 835 24.35 -51.23 170.12
N SER A 836 24.05 -52.28 169.33
CA SER A 836 22.72 -52.77 168.89
C SER A 836 22.08 -51.97 167.73
N GLY A 837 21.82 -52.64 166.59
CA GLY A 837 21.09 -52.08 165.43
C GLY A 837 21.48 -52.71 164.08
N SER A 838 20.49 -53.06 163.23
CA SER A 838 20.67 -53.68 161.90
C SER A 838 19.40 -53.40 161.02
N PRO A 839 19.29 -53.93 159.78
CA PRO A 839 19.67 -53.36 158.48
C PRO A 839 18.45 -52.81 157.67
N LEU A 840 18.61 -52.37 156.39
CA LEU A 840 17.56 -52.44 155.31
C LEU A 840 17.99 -51.89 153.90
N ARG A 841 18.00 -52.79 152.89
CA ARG A 841 17.28 -52.77 151.57
C ARG A 841 17.31 -51.58 150.55
N GLY A 842 17.56 -51.92 149.27
CA GLY A 842 17.05 -51.23 148.04
C GLY A 842 18.06 -50.33 147.28
N HIS A 843 17.94 -50.04 145.97
CA HIS A 843 17.04 -50.51 144.89
C HIS A 843 17.67 -50.21 143.50
N THR A 844 17.27 -50.91 142.42
CA THR A 844 17.62 -50.61 141.00
C THR A 844 16.57 -49.72 140.32
N PRO A 845 16.90 -48.99 139.22
CA PRO A 845 16.27 -49.34 137.92
C PRO A 845 17.12 -49.07 136.64
N LEU A 846 16.47 -49.32 135.49
CA LEU A 846 16.87 -49.14 134.08
C LEU A 846 17.16 -47.64 133.71
N ARG A 847 17.59 -47.24 132.50
CA ARG A 847 17.24 -47.71 131.13
C ARG A 847 18.15 -47.07 130.04
N THR A 848 18.33 -47.79 128.92
CA THR A 848 18.91 -47.36 127.61
C THR A 848 20.25 -46.64 127.67
#